data_AF-A0A2M7GBN6-F1
#
_entry.id   AF-A0A2M7GBN6-F1
#
_cell.length_a   1.000
_cell.length_b   1.000
_cell.length_c   1.000
_cell.angle_alpha   90.00
_cell.angle_beta   90.00
_cell.angle_gamma   90.00
#
_symmetry.space_group_name_H-M   'P 1'
#
loop_
_entity.id
_entity.type
_entity.pdbx_description
1 polymer ?
#
loop_
_entity_poly.entity_id
_entity_poly.type
_entity_poly.pdbx_seq_one_letter_code
_entity_poly.pdbx_strand_id
1 'polypeptide(L)'
;MKNYLKKRLSTSIFTYLCILGLVFTGLSAEARGQTFSLLHTAGVRGLASNYHYGINTPYLLIHDYAREPLNAVRELRTAGASIYFYHQGLYIWGEKMGVQDFHLFLKQLQQMKPLQKKPIQVLDTPDSIVLEAADQHALVKSLALLAQSRKYDQTGIERKEAILETYPGPFYLLRLPEAPLQASSLPEEWEMLLGLQMDLKKTPPLPAHQLLLIGKPEGEGARRSALLKELKGEHQLLVDSGNLLEGLSSIHTASLSLQRSNSLHVILQTGYFALNIGAEELQGGLDNLLRESDQFHLPWISSSIRQAGKAVFPAYRLARSGQKVLALIGIGNPDELSPLQEAGLLGKGLEILQPQEALKTALEEIKLSLGREADAVILLTTLEGRALEDLVETSQGIDVVLGDTGAPLQASRESIEAPRDRERLPFKARNNPHALGLLQLDLLPQRVKIENEVLPISFDAAPDPQVLAEIMRIRQKAYLNALDILLPDLGPTLLETPALRQIFLQSTKTRNARKRLEGLTSLSDQDFLRLYPPRMTAEIWSILTSNLLLENFNCEVVLLKSPEDAVYMPGAWPRLLAYELLKQDDTVALYDLSGTQLAALLKLADASWIKGGLSHDNSKVWNRPLQKNAYYRTLISSSLSNRSDFSPILKGSKKREELKNPFSETPNKREILYLRNILLGFLEKKQSKGKLSKEIEERLLPHWEKKQSLLSLKISDLQLTFSGYNALNNQTYSAVRETRVTSPNNLTYGGRTKLSLIFDNEPLTFTNSVQAKFEGLSLLDESSKQTKFTESQDDLVFSSEMQLHLFEFPMFGKEIQLIPYLEGIYDTEFTPTVKPDTQTTNPRQAELSGVAGLTIPAGPVLKAFKTGLALRRDFNVPNNIELGLNFKLDHDYPLTSALRWNNTLDFKYYLPSPNDNSSSLGLITQWVSAMKVSLTDNLSLRIFADAYLFQGKLPSTSQLGASVILGVGLAYDRLWKPGYESIF
;
A
#
# COMPACT_ATOMS: atom_id res chain seq x y z
N MET A 1 -24.38 -46.41 33.22
CA MET A 1 -24.99 -46.73 31.91
C MET A 1 -23.99 -46.32 30.83
N LYS A 2 -22.97 -47.05 30.37
CA LYS A 2 -22.79 -48.47 30.05
C LYS A 2 -23.95 -49.10 29.25
N ASN A 3 -23.69 -49.25 27.95
CA ASN A 3 -24.24 -50.21 27.00
C ASN A 3 -25.73 -50.11 26.69
N TYR A 4 -26.09 -49.48 25.56
CA TYR A 4 -27.08 -50.00 24.60
C TYR A 4 -27.20 -49.03 23.42
N LEU A 5 -26.66 -49.37 22.24
CA LEU A 5 -27.18 -49.02 20.91
C LEU A 5 -26.17 -49.40 19.81
N LYS A 6 -26.16 -50.69 19.47
CA LYS A 6 -25.68 -51.20 18.18
C LYS A 6 -26.78 -52.13 17.64
N LYS A 7 -27.34 -51.78 16.48
CA LYS A 7 -28.10 -52.61 15.52
C LYS A 7 -29.31 -53.43 16.05
N ARG A 8 -30.53 -53.07 15.62
CA ARG A 8 -31.34 -53.80 14.60
C ARG A 8 -32.81 -53.31 14.53
N LEU A 9 -33.30 -53.23 13.29
CA LEU A 9 -34.67 -53.54 12.83
C LEU A 9 -35.83 -52.57 13.15
N SER A 10 -36.16 -51.72 12.18
CA SER A 10 -37.46 -51.68 11.47
C SER A 10 -37.26 -50.82 10.20
N THR A 11 -37.58 -51.13 8.94
CA THR A 11 -38.53 -52.07 8.32
C THR A 11 -39.88 -52.06 9.00
N SER A 12 -40.65 -50.98 8.79
CA SER A 12 -42.13 -50.99 8.68
C SER A 12 -42.79 -49.62 8.43
N ILE A 13 -42.06 -48.53 8.11
CA ILE A 13 -42.70 -47.21 7.84
C ILE A 13 -42.43 -46.65 6.42
N PHE A 14 -41.50 -47.23 5.66
CA PHE A 14 -41.17 -46.73 4.32
C PHE A 14 -42.04 -47.31 3.18
N THR A 15 -42.88 -48.32 3.46
CA THR A 15 -43.67 -48.99 2.41
C THR A 15 -45.04 -48.35 2.17
N TYR A 16 -45.56 -47.53 3.10
CA TYR A 16 -46.89 -46.91 2.96
C TYR A 16 -46.89 -45.53 2.27
N LEU A 17 -45.74 -44.90 2.08
CA LEU A 17 -45.60 -43.65 1.32
C LEU A 17 -45.26 -43.87 -0.17
N CYS A 18 -44.98 -45.11 -0.59
CA CYS A 18 -44.69 -45.43 -1.99
C CYS A 18 -45.91 -45.89 -2.81
N ILE A 19 -47.09 -46.09 -2.21
CA ILE A 19 -48.27 -46.63 -2.92
C ILE A 19 -49.33 -45.54 -3.25
N LEU A 20 -49.23 -44.34 -2.67
CA LEU A 20 -50.10 -43.19 -3.03
C LEU A 20 -49.46 -42.19 -4.01
N GLY A 21 -48.21 -42.41 -4.42
CA GLY A 21 -47.51 -41.62 -5.45
C GLY A 21 -47.57 -42.20 -6.87
N LEU A 22 -48.30 -43.30 -7.09
CA LEU A 22 -48.31 -44.05 -8.36
C LEU A 22 -49.55 -43.81 -9.24
N VAL A 23 -50.41 -42.84 -8.91
CA VAL A 23 -51.61 -42.50 -9.71
C VAL A 23 -51.55 -41.08 -10.30
N PHE A 24 -50.45 -40.33 -10.13
CA PHE A 24 -50.26 -38.99 -10.71
C PHE A 24 -48.97 -38.82 -11.54
N THR A 25 -48.45 -39.89 -12.15
CA THR A 25 -47.24 -39.83 -13.01
C THR A 25 -47.53 -39.93 -14.51
N GLY A 26 -48.79 -39.72 -14.92
CA GLY A 26 -49.23 -39.84 -16.31
C GLY A 26 -49.19 -38.55 -17.16
N LEU A 27 -48.89 -37.38 -16.59
CA LEU A 27 -48.96 -36.10 -17.33
C LEU A 27 -47.87 -35.11 -16.87
N SER A 28 -46.64 -35.36 -17.32
CA SER A 28 -45.86 -34.41 -18.13
C SER A 28 -44.46 -35.00 -18.27
N ALA A 29 -44.14 -35.46 -19.48
CA ALA A 29 -42.75 -35.56 -19.89
C ALA A 29 -42.24 -34.12 -20.07
N GLU A 30 -42.13 -33.36 -18.97
CA GLU A 30 -41.39 -32.11 -18.97
C GLU A 30 -40.00 -32.43 -19.48
N ALA A 31 -39.63 -31.74 -20.56
CA ALA A 31 -38.37 -31.94 -21.25
C ALA A 31 -37.23 -31.93 -20.22
N ARG A 32 -36.63 -33.11 -19.96
CA ARG A 32 -35.50 -33.23 -19.04
C ARG A 32 -34.43 -32.22 -19.50
N GLY A 33 -34.18 -31.22 -18.66
CA GLY A 33 -33.11 -30.25 -18.88
C GLY A 33 -31.79 -30.99 -19.10
N GLN A 34 -30.91 -30.42 -19.92
CA GLN A 34 -29.54 -30.92 -20.01
C GLN A 34 -28.73 -30.26 -18.90
N THR A 35 -28.09 -31.08 -18.07
CA THR A 35 -27.24 -30.60 -16.97
C THR A 35 -25.79 -30.61 -17.43
N PHE A 36 -25.08 -29.51 -17.18
CA PHE A 36 -23.62 -29.48 -17.18
C PHE A 36 -23.14 -29.42 -15.74
N SER A 37 -22.16 -30.26 -15.40
CA SER A 37 -21.50 -30.22 -14.09
C SER A 37 -20.03 -29.87 -14.31
N LEU A 38 -19.59 -28.83 -13.61
CA LEU A 38 -18.24 -28.30 -13.71
C LEU A 38 -17.58 -28.31 -12.34
N LEU A 39 -16.32 -28.71 -12.32
CA LEU A 39 -15.40 -28.47 -11.21
C LEU A 39 -14.51 -27.29 -11.59
N HIS A 40 -14.27 -26.36 -10.69
CA HIS A 40 -13.35 -25.26 -10.94
C HIS A 40 -12.42 -24.96 -9.77
N THR A 41 -11.21 -24.53 -10.13
CA THR A 41 -10.15 -24.08 -9.22
C THR A 41 -9.95 -22.56 -9.26
N ALA A 42 -10.98 -21.82 -9.72
CA ALA A 42 -10.91 -20.38 -9.93
C ALA A 42 -10.28 -19.63 -8.73
N GLY A 43 -9.26 -18.81 -9.02
CA GLY A 43 -8.52 -18.00 -8.06
C GLY A 43 -7.31 -18.68 -7.41
N VAL A 44 -7.05 -19.96 -7.70
CA VAL A 44 -5.86 -20.66 -7.17
C VAL A 44 -4.59 -20.09 -7.83
N ARG A 45 -3.77 -19.37 -7.05
CA ARG A 45 -2.43 -18.91 -7.47
C ARG A 45 -1.37 -19.99 -7.24
N GLY A 46 -1.21 -20.86 -8.24
CA GLY A 46 -0.29 -22.00 -8.19
C GLY A 46 -0.91 -23.30 -7.70
N LEU A 47 -1.32 -24.18 -8.62
CA LEU A 47 -2.09 -25.39 -8.33
C LEU A 47 -1.43 -26.32 -7.31
N ALA A 48 -0.12 -26.52 -7.43
CA ALA A 48 0.64 -27.43 -6.57
C ALA A 48 1.13 -26.76 -5.28
N SER A 49 1.02 -25.44 -5.13
CA SER A 49 1.68 -24.76 -4.01
C SER A 49 0.83 -23.77 -3.23
N ASN A 50 -0.35 -23.38 -3.70
CA ASN A 50 -1.20 -22.49 -2.91
C ASN A 50 -1.74 -23.22 -1.67
N TYR A 51 -1.50 -22.68 -0.47
CA TYR A 51 -2.09 -23.15 0.79
C TYR A 51 -2.27 -22.00 1.77
N HIS A 52 -3.08 -22.21 2.80
CA HIS A 52 -3.31 -21.26 3.88
C HIS A 52 -3.05 -21.93 5.24
N TYR A 53 -2.20 -21.34 6.08
CA TYR A 53 -2.06 -21.77 7.47
C TYR A 53 -3.07 -21.02 8.35
N GLY A 54 -4.18 -21.68 8.69
CA GLY A 54 -5.04 -21.24 9.77
C GLY A 54 -4.41 -21.65 11.11
N ILE A 55 -4.15 -20.69 12.00
CA ILE A 55 -3.84 -20.98 13.42
C ILE A 55 -4.68 -20.10 14.35
N ASN A 56 -5.72 -19.47 13.80
CA ASN A 56 -6.47 -18.45 14.50
C ASN A 56 -7.34 -19.08 15.59
N THR A 57 -7.98 -20.22 15.30
CA THR A 57 -8.89 -20.90 16.23
C THR A 57 -8.20 -21.35 17.52
N PRO A 58 -7.11 -22.15 17.48
CA PRO A 58 -6.42 -22.57 18.70
C PRO A 58 -5.82 -21.38 19.44
N TYR A 59 -5.32 -20.37 18.72
CA TYR A 59 -4.77 -19.18 19.33
C TYR A 59 -5.83 -18.42 20.12
N LEU A 60 -6.99 -18.16 19.52
CA LEU A 60 -8.12 -17.51 20.19
C LEU A 60 -8.62 -18.32 21.38
N LEU A 61 -8.64 -19.65 21.29
CA LEU A 61 -9.03 -20.51 22.40
C LEU A 61 -8.04 -20.46 23.57
N ILE A 62 -6.74 -20.55 23.30
CA ILE A 62 -5.68 -20.45 24.32
C ILE A 62 -5.68 -19.07 24.96
N HIS A 63 -5.90 -18.06 24.13
CA HIS A 63 -6.03 -16.69 24.55
C HIS A 63 -7.24 -16.49 25.47
N ASP A 64 -8.43 -16.96 25.10
CA ASP A 64 -9.62 -16.94 25.96
C ASP A 64 -9.38 -17.69 27.28
N TYR A 65 -8.66 -18.83 27.24
CA TYR A 65 -8.28 -19.57 28.44
C TYR A 65 -7.37 -18.77 29.36
N ALA A 66 -6.37 -18.10 28.81
CA ALA A 66 -5.46 -17.26 29.59
C ALA A 66 -6.17 -16.09 30.29
N ARG A 67 -7.35 -15.69 29.80
CA ARG A 67 -8.15 -14.58 30.34
C ARG A 67 -9.09 -14.95 31.47
N GLU A 68 -9.45 -16.22 31.62
CA GLU A 68 -10.35 -16.67 32.68
C GLU A 68 -9.70 -16.39 34.05
N PRO A 69 -10.30 -15.57 34.94
CA PRO A 69 -9.67 -15.13 36.19
C PRO A 69 -9.17 -16.27 37.07
N LEU A 70 -9.82 -17.44 36.97
CA LEU A 70 -9.50 -18.65 37.73
C LEU A 70 -8.20 -19.33 37.28
N ASN A 71 -7.68 -19.02 36.08
CA ASN A 71 -6.52 -19.72 35.51
C ASN A 71 -5.16 -19.09 35.88
N ALA A 72 -5.16 -17.91 36.49
CA ALA A 72 -3.98 -17.22 37.01
C ALA A 72 -2.80 -17.04 36.02
N VAL A 73 -3.07 -16.99 34.72
CA VAL A 73 -2.05 -16.73 33.67
C VAL A 73 -1.68 -15.25 33.68
N ARG A 74 -0.39 -14.93 33.85
CA ARG A 74 0.14 -13.56 33.85
C ARG A 74 0.68 -13.12 32.49
N GLU A 75 1.27 -14.06 31.76
CA GLU A 75 1.95 -13.79 30.50
C GLU A 75 1.63 -14.90 29.50
N LEU A 76 1.25 -14.51 28.30
CA LEU A 76 1.07 -15.37 27.13
C LEU A 76 2.05 -14.88 26.07
N ARG A 77 3.00 -15.72 25.64
CA ARG A 77 4.03 -15.34 24.67
C ARG A 77 4.23 -16.44 23.64
N THR A 78 4.47 -16.08 22.37
CA THR A 78 4.99 -17.03 21.39
C THR A 78 6.49 -17.20 21.61
N ALA A 79 6.91 -18.35 22.14
CA ALA A 79 8.30 -18.66 22.49
C ALA A 79 9.17 -18.92 21.26
N GLY A 80 8.58 -19.45 20.18
CA GLY A 80 9.28 -19.78 18.94
C GLY A 80 8.33 -20.29 17.86
N ALA A 81 8.87 -20.46 16.65
CA ALA A 81 8.24 -21.19 15.57
C ALA A 81 9.08 -22.44 15.27
N SER A 82 8.40 -23.53 14.93
CA SER A 82 9.03 -24.82 14.65
C SER A 82 8.45 -25.40 13.36
N ILE A 83 9.28 -26.15 12.64
CA ILE A 83 8.82 -26.99 11.54
C ILE A 83 8.42 -28.32 12.15
N TYR A 84 7.26 -28.81 11.73
CA TYR A 84 6.79 -30.14 12.03
C TYR A 84 6.73 -30.92 10.72
N PHE A 85 6.98 -32.22 10.80
CA PHE A 85 6.85 -33.12 9.67
C PHE A 85 5.68 -34.04 9.94
N TYR A 86 4.71 -34.08 9.04
CA TYR A 86 3.47 -34.84 9.20
C TYR A 86 3.37 -35.99 8.20
N HIS A 87 2.94 -37.16 8.68
CA HIS A 87 2.60 -38.30 7.82
C HIS A 87 1.51 -39.15 8.48
N GLN A 88 0.29 -39.13 7.92
CA GLN A 88 -0.83 -39.99 8.34
C GLN A 88 -1.06 -40.02 9.86
N GLY A 89 -1.15 -38.87 10.52
CA GLY A 89 -1.35 -38.78 11.97
C GLY A 89 -0.07 -38.94 12.81
N LEU A 90 1.09 -39.09 12.19
CA LEU A 90 2.40 -38.94 12.83
C LEU A 90 2.89 -37.51 12.69
N TYR A 91 3.46 -36.94 13.76
CA TYR A 91 4.13 -35.64 13.73
C TYR A 91 5.53 -35.77 14.30
N ILE A 92 6.54 -35.30 13.57
CA ILE A 92 7.94 -35.26 14.01
C ILE A 92 8.39 -33.81 14.15
N TRP A 93 9.10 -33.50 15.22
CA TRP A 93 9.80 -32.23 15.39
C TRP A 93 10.97 -32.37 16.35
N GLY A 94 11.78 -31.32 16.47
CA GLY A 94 12.82 -31.22 17.47
C GLY A 94 13.30 -29.79 17.68
N GLU A 95 14.09 -29.57 18.72
CA GLU A 95 14.68 -28.27 18.98
C GLU A 95 15.60 -27.88 17.81
N LYS A 96 15.21 -26.84 17.06
CA LYS A 96 15.90 -26.38 15.84
C LYS A 96 16.02 -27.44 14.74
N MET A 97 15.16 -28.46 14.73
CA MET A 97 15.16 -29.47 13.68
C MET A 97 14.87 -28.81 12.33
N GLY A 98 15.87 -28.77 11.46
CA GLY A 98 15.72 -28.39 10.06
C GLY A 98 15.43 -29.60 9.18
N VAL A 99 15.36 -29.35 7.87
CA VAL A 99 15.20 -30.39 6.86
C VAL A 99 16.32 -31.43 6.94
N GLN A 100 17.57 -31.01 7.13
CA GLN A 100 18.72 -31.94 7.16
C GLN A 100 18.68 -32.88 8.38
N ASP A 101 18.36 -32.34 9.56
CA ASP A 101 18.22 -33.12 10.79
C ASP A 101 17.10 -34.15 10.67
N PHE A 102 15.98 -33.75 10.06
CA PHE A 102 14.86 -34.64 9.78
C PHE A 102 15.25 -35.84 8.91
N HIS A 103 16.03 -35.62 7.84
CA HIS A 103 16.50 -36.71 6.99
C HIS A 103 17.41 -37.69 7.75
N LEU A 104 18.32 -37.16 8.57
CA LEU A 104 19.20 -37.98 9.41
C LEU A 104 18.38 -38.77 10.44
N PHE A 105 17.39 -38.13 11.05
CA PHE A 105 16.48 -38.75 12.00
C PHE A 105 15.70 -39.90 11.38
N LEU A 106 15.06 -39.71 10.21
CA LEU A 106 14.30 -40.77 9.53
C LEU A 106 15.16 -41.99 9.19
N LYS A 107 16.41 -41.79 8.73
CA LYS A 107 17.34 -42.89 8.42
C LYS A 107 17.66 -43.74 9.65
N GLN A 108 17.69 -43.12 10.82
CA GLN A 108 18.03 -43.78 12.09
C GLN A 108 16.78 -44.29 12.82
N LEU A 109 15.59 -43.75 12.52
CA LEU A 109 14.35 -43.96 13.28
C LEU A 109 14.00 -45.45 13.46
N GLN A 110 14.22 -46.27 12.42
CA GLN A 110 13.94 -47.71 12.47
C GLN A 110 14.88 -48.48 13.40
N GLN A 111 16.09 -47.96 13.65
CA GLN A 111 17.10 -48.59 14.51
C GLN A 111 17.05 -48.07 15.94
N MET A 112 16.48 -46.87 16.13
CA MET A 112 16.36 -46.24 17.44
C MET A 112 15.15 -46.78 18.22
N LYS A 113 15.37 -47.10 19.49
CA LYS A 113 14.27 -47.28 20.44
C LYS A 113 13.95 -45.93 21.10
N PRO A 114 12.68 -45.54 21.22
CA PRO A 114 12.33 -44.33 21.92
C PRO A 114 12.74 -44.45 23.39
N LEU A 115 13.33 -43.38 23.91
CA LEU A 115 13.75 -43.24 25.31
C LEU A 115 12.53 -43.28 26.25
N GLN A 116 11.42 -42.72 25.78
CA GLN A 116 10.17 -42.64 26.52
C GLN A 116 9.01 -42.75 25.55
N LYS A 117 7.98 -43.55 25.90
CA LYS A 117 6.66 -43.52 25.26
C LYS A 117 5.66 -43.05 26.28
N LYS A 118 4.85 -42.05 25.95
CA LYS A 118 3.99 -41.39 26.90
C LYS A 118 2.61 -41.12 26.33
N PRO A 119 1.52 -41.61 26.93
CA PRO A 119 0.19 -41.19 26.52
C PRO A 119 0.03 -39.70 26.85
N ILE A 120 -0.42 -38.91 25.88
CA ILE A 120 -0.74 -37.48 26.05
C ILE A 120 -2.17 -37.21 25.55
N GLN A 121 -2.71 -36.05 25.91
CA GLN A 121 -3.97 -35.56 25.35
C GLN A 121 -3.63 -34.44 24.38
N VAL A 122 -4.26 -34.44 23.22
CA VAL A 122 -4.17 -33.36 22.24
C VAL A 122 -5.55 -32.79 21.98
N LEU A 123 -5.60 -31.50 21.66
CA LEU A 123 -6.79 -30.86 21.13
C LEU A 123 -6.64 -30.77 19.62
N ASP A 124 -7.45 -31.52 18.91
CA ASP A 124 -7.55 -31.48 17.46
C ASP A 124 -8.59 -30.45 17.06
N THR A 125 -8.20 -29.52 16.19
CA THR A 125 -9.06 -28.46 15.66
C THR A 125 -9.02 -28.53 14.13
N PRO A 126 -9.96 -27.86 13.41
CA PRO A 126 -9.93 -27.86 11.94
C PRO A 126 -8.61 -27.35 11.36
N ASP A 127 -8.05 -26.33 11.99
CA ASP A 127 -6.90 -25.58 11.49
C ASP A 127 -5.60 -25.92 12.24
N SER A 128 -5.62 -26.70 13.33
CA SER A 128 -4.40 -27.03 14.10
C SER A 128 -4.51 -28.22 15.04
N ILE A 129 -3.36 -28.69 15.55
CA ILE A 129 -3.26 -29.54 16.74
C ILE A 129 -2.61 -28.76 17.88
N VAL A 130 -3.22 -28.81 19.07
CA VAL A 130 -2.67 -28.24 20.30
C VAL A 130 -2.28 -29.34 21.27
N LEU A 131 -1.03 -29.29 21.76
CA LEU A 131 -0.56 -30.18 22.82
C LEU A 131 0.30 -29.42 23.84
N GLU A 132 0.43 -29.96 25.04
CA GLU A 132 1.29 -29.40 26.08
C GLU A 132 2.63 -30.14 26.14
N ALA A 133 3.74 -29.38 26.09
CA ALA A 133 5.09 -29.93 26.08
C ALA A 133 5.49 -30.55 27.44
N ALA A 134 4.98 -30.02 28.55
CA ALA A 134 5.43 -30.34 29.92
C ALA A 134 4.56 -31.39 30.66
N ASP A 135 3.73 -32.15 29.94
CA ASP A 135 2.98 -33.29 30.48
C ASP A 135 1.97 -33.00 31.60
N GLN A 136 1.20 -31.93 31.48
CA GLN A 136 0.11 -31.69 32.43
C GLN A 136 -1.23 -31.73 31.69
N HIS A 137 -1.74 -32.94 31.41
CA HIS A 137 -3.02 -33.17 30.71
C HIS A 137 -4.20 -32.25 31.11
N ALA A 138 -4.13 -31.67 32.32
CA ALA A 138 -5.00 -30.62 32.82
C ALA A 138 -5.24 -29.44 31.86
N LEU A 139 -4.22 -28.91 31.16
CA LEU A 139 -4.42 -27.70 30.34
C LEU A 139 -5.24 -28.00 29.09
N VAL A 140 -4.85 -29.02 28.31
CA VAL A 140 -5.60 -29.45 27.10
C VAL A 140 -7.04 -29.81 27.44
N LYS A 141 -7.26 -30.50 28.57
CA LYS A 141 -8.61 -30.79 29.06
C LYS A 141 -9.39 -29.51 29.36
N SER A 142 -8.75 -28.51 29.95
CA SER A 142 -9.40 -27.24 30.27
C SER A 142 -9.71 -26.41 29.02
N LEU A 143 -8.83 -26.43 28.03
CA LEU A 143 -9.07 -25.82 26.72
C LEU A 143 -10.27 -26.48 26.01
N ALA A 144 -10.37 -27.81 26.03
CA ALA A 144 -11.52 -28.53 25.48
C ALA A 144 -12.84 -28.14 26.16
N LEU A 145 -12.86 -28.06 27.51
CA LEU A 145 -14.05 -27.63 28.25
C LEU A 145 -14.43 -26.17 27.94
N LEU A 146 -13.43 -25.30 27.79
CA LEU A 146 -13.66 -23.91 27.41
C LEU A 146 -14.27 -23.83 26.01
N ALA A 147 -13.71 -24.56 25.03
CA ALA A 147 -14.24 -24.66 23.68
C ALA A 147 -15.74 -25.03 23.69
N GLN A 148 -16.10 -26.03 24.48
CA GLN A 148 -17.49 -26.48 24.66
C GLN A 148 -18.40 -25.38 25.23
N SER A 149 -17.96 -24.74 26.31
CA SER A 149 -18.74 -23.68 26.97
C SER A 149 -18.96 -22.42 26.12
N ARG A 150 -18.02 -22.10 25.23
CA ARG A 150 -18.06 -20.90 24.36
C ARG A 150 -18.70 -21.18 23.00
N LYS A 151 -19.24 -22.39 22.79
CA LYS A 151 -19.80 -22.86 21.51
C LYS A 151 -18.80 -22.83 20.35
N TYR A 152 -17.50 -22.93 20.64
CA TYR A 152 -16.53 -23.27 19.59
C TYR A 152 -16.83 -24.66 19.01
N ASP A 153 -17.56 -25.53 19.71
CA ASP A 153 -17.96 -26.88 19.26
C ASP A 153 -18.66 -26.95 17.89
N GLN A 154 -19.29 -25.86 17.42
CA GLN A 154 -19.81 -25.82 16.04
C GLN A 154 -18.69 -25.91 14.98
N THR A 155 -17.44 -25.82 15.39
CA THR A 155 -16.25 -25.84 14.54
C THR A 155 -15.52 -27.19 14.53
N GLY A 156 -15.99 -28.25 15.20
CA GLY A 156 -15.33 -29.58 15.10
C GLY A 156 -14.04 -29.72 15.92
N ILE A 157 -14.01 -29.14 17.12
CA ILE A 157 -12.89 -29.30 18.07
C ILE A 157 -13.05 -30.61 18.85
N GLU A 158 -12.05 -31.49 18.78
CA GLU A 158 -12.06 -32.80 19.41
C GLU A 158 -10.85 -33.01 20.32
N ARG A 159 -11.06 -33.64 21.48
CA ARG A 159 -9.96 -34.09 22.33
C ARG A 159 -9.59 -35.53 21.95
N LYS A 160 -8.33 -35.76 21.57
CA LYS A 160 -7.81 -37.08 21.20
C LYS A 160 -6.73 -37.54 22.18
N GLU A 161 -6.68 -38.85 22.43
CA GLU A 161 -5.54 -39.50 23.09
C GLU A 161 -4.45 -39.73 22.06
N ALA A 162 -3.20 -39.44 22.39
CA ALA A 162 -2.07 -39.66 21.49
C ALA A 162 -0.89 -40.25 22.26
N ILE A 163 0.13 -40.73 21.56
CA ILE A 163 1.37 -41.21 22.16
C ILE A 163 2.51 -40.29 21.73
N LEU A 164 3.19 -39.67 22.70
CA LEU A 164 4.42 -38.94 22.49
C LEU A 164 5.62 -39.86 22.74
N GLU A 165 6.46 -40.01 21.72
CA GLU A 165 7.70 -40.77 21.79
C GLU A 165 8.89 -39.80 21.75
N THR A 166 9.78 -39.90 22.75
CA THR A 166 11.00 -39.07 22.84
C THR A 166 12.20 -39.88 22.40
N TYR A 167 13.04 -39.31 21.54
CA TYR A 167 14.25 -39.94 21.00
C TYR A 167 15.52 -39.16 21.41
N PRO A 168 16.73 -39.76 21.29
CA PRO A 168 17.98 -39.02 21.49
C PRO A 168 18.09 -37.83 20.54
N GLY A 169 18.50 -36.64 21.01
CA GLY A 169 18.73 -35.48 20.13
C GLY A 169 17.58 -34.47 20.05
N PRO A 170 17.08 -33.98 21.19
CA PRO A 170 15.71 -33.43 21.39
C PRO A 170 14.67 -33.71 20.28
N PHE A 171 14.51 -34.97 19.87
CA PHE A 171 13.55 -35.36 18.83
C PHE A 171 12.29 -35.97 19.44
N TYR A 172 11.15 -35.59 18.88
CA TYR A 172 9.83 -35.99 19.34
C TYR A 172 9.03 -36.56 18.17
N LEU A 173 8.29 -37.63 18.43
CA LEU A 173 7.33 -38.23 17.52
C LEU A 173 5.98 -38.33 18.24
N LEU A 174 5.00 -37.57 17.80
CA LEU A 174 3.61 -37.68 18.23
C LEU A 174 2.86 -38.64 17.30
N ARG A 175 2.15 -39.59 17.90
CA ARG A 175 1.34 -40.60 17.20
C ARG A 175 -0.12 -40.47 17.61
N LEU A 176 -0.96 -40.05 16.68
CA LEU A 176 -2.42 -40.07 16.85
C LEU A 176 -2.98 -41.51 16.80
N PRO A 177 -4.19 -41.76 17.32
CA PRO A 177 -4.80 -43.10 17.35
C PRO A 177 -4.89 -43.77 15.98
N GLU A 178 -5.17 -42.99 14.95
CA GLU A 178 -5.32 -43.40 13.55
C GLU A 178 -3.99 -43.63 12.83
N ALA A 179 -2.86 -43.31 13.46
CA ALA A 179 -1.57 -43.30 12.79
C ALA A 179 -0.99 -44.70 12.55
N PRO A 180 -0.29 -44.94 11.42
CA PRO A 180 0.26 -46.25 11.09
C PRO A 180 1.33 -46.66 12.11
N LEU A 181 1.41 -47.96 12.43
CA LEU A 181 2.37 -48.48 13.42
C LEU A 181 3.83 -48.18 13.05
N GLN A 182 4.16 -48.26 11.76
CA GLN A 182 5.49 -47.96 11.25
C GLN A 182 5.47 -46.58 10.57
N ALA A 183 6.43 -45.74 10.95
CA ALA A 183 6.68 -44.45 10.34
C ALA A 183 7.39 -44.65 8.99
N SER A 184 7.02 -43.87 7.97
CA SER A 184 7.72 -43.90 6.69
C SER A 184 9.17 -43.44 6.85
N SER A 185 10.10 -44.15 6.19
CA SER A 185 11.51 -43.76 6.11
C SER A 185 11.80 -42.82 4.94
N LEU A 186 10.83 -42.54 4.08
CA LEU A 186 10.98 -41.69 2.89
C LEU A 186 10.63 -40.24 3.24
N PRO A 187 11.59 -39.31 3.27
CA PRO A 187 11.35 -37.91 3.63
C PRO A 187 10.30 -37.21 2.76
N GLU A 188 10.12 -37.65 1.52
CA GLU A 188 9.18 -37.08 0.55
C GLU A 188 7.72 -37.38 0.90
N GLU A 189 7.45 -38.41 1.70
CA GLU A 189 6.11 -38.75 2.17
C GLU A 189 5.67 -37.92 3.39
N TRP A 190 6.54 -37.05 3.90
CA TRP A 190 6.29 -36.23 5.08
C TRP A 190 6.05 -34.77 4.71
N GLU A 191 4.87 -34.28 5.06
CA GLU A 191 4.47 -32.91 4.87
C GLU A 191 5.18 -31.96 5.84
N MET A 192 5.76 -30.89 5.31
CA MET A 192 6.32 -29.83 6.12
C MET A 192 5.21 -28.88 6.58
N LEU A 193 4.99 -28.82 7.89
CA LEU A 193 4.03 -27.96 8.57
C LEU A 193 4.74 -26.88 9.38
N LEU A 194 4.05 -25.76 9.58
CA LEU A 194 4.46 -24.71 10.50
C LEU A 194 3.70 -24.85 11.80
N GLY A 195 4.40 -24.66 12.92
CA GLY A 195 3.74 -24.52 14.21
C GLY A 195 4.41 -23.50 15.10
N LEU A 196 3.68 -23.11 16.14
CA LEU A 196 4.10 -22.14 17.14
C LEU A 196 4.25 -22.81 18.49
N GLN A 197 5.29 -22.42 19.21
CA GLN A 197 5.47 -22.72 20.61
C GLN A 197 4.97 -21.52 21.42
N MET A 198 4.05 -21.76 22.36
CA MET A 198 3.45 -20.72 23.19
C MET A 198 3.73 -21.00 24.67
N ASP A 199 4.28 -20.02 25.37
CA ASP A 199 4.50 -20.07 26.80
C ASP A 199 3.36 -19.36 27.54
N LEU A 200 2.79 -20.04 28.55
CA LEU A 200 1.80 -19.53 29.48
C LEU A 200 2.43 -19.47 30.87
N LYS A 201 2.94 -18.30 31.27
CA LYS A 201 3.48 -18.13 32.63
C LYS A 201 2.34 -17.82 33.60
N LYS A 202 2.18 -18.67 34.60
CA LYS A 202 1.20 -18.49 35.67
C LYS A 202 1.78 -17.71 36.86
N THR A 203 0.90 -17.18 37.71
CA THR A 203 1.30 -16.59 38.97
C THR A 203 2.00 -17.65 39.83
N PRO A 204 3.23 -17.39 40.32
CA PRO A 204 3.90 -18.30 41.24
C PRO A 204 2.96 -18.65 42.41
N PRO A 205 2.89 -19.94 42.83
CA PRO A 205 3.85 -21.02 42.55
C PRO A 205 3.50 -21.92 41.36
N LEU A 206 2.53 -21.57 40.51
CA LEU A 206 2.08 -22.45 39.42
C LEU A 206 3.16 -22.57 38.33
N PRO A 207 3.43 -23.79 37.80
CA PRO A 207 4.40 -23.97 36.73
C PRO A 207 3.94 -23.25 35.45
N ALA A 208 4.91 -22.78 34.66
CA ALA A 208 4.63 -22.30 33.31
C ALA A 208 4.23 -23.50 32.45
N HIS A 209 3.19 -23.32 31.63
CA HIS A 209 2.84 -24.29 30.61
C HIS A 209 3.46 -23.86 29.30
N GLN A 210 3.82 -24.83 28.48
CA GLN A 210 4.24 -24.59 27.12
C GLN A 210 3.36 -25.42 26.19
N LEU A 211 2.68 -24.73 25.28
CA LEU A 211 1.83 -25.33 24.27
C LEU A 211 2.54 -25.35 22.93
N LEU A 212 2.34 -26.41 22.17
CA LEU A 212 2.73 -26.51 20.77
C LEU A 212 1.44 -26.46 19.95
N LEU A 213 1.38 -25.52 19.01
CA LEU A 213 0.27 -25.34 18.05
C LEU A 213 0.81 -25.71 16.68
N ILE A 214 0.41 -26.86 16.16
CA ILE A 214 0.85 -27.34 14.84
C ILE A 214 -0.24 -26.99 13.84
N GLY A 215 0.04 -26.09 12.90
CA GLY A 215 -0.92 -25.65 11.89
C GLY A 215 -1.23 -26.72 10.85
N LYS A 216 -2.50 -26.83 10.48
CA LYS A 216 -3.03 -27.69 9.42
C LYS A 216 -3.30 -26.82 8.19
N PRO A 217 -2.47 -26.88 7.15
CA PRO A 217 -2.66 -26.07 5.96
C PRO A 217 -3.92 -26.49 5.19
N GLU A 218 -4.72 -25.52 4.79
CA GLU A 218 -5.89 -25.70 3.92
C GLU A 218 -5.52 -25.37 2.47
N GLY A 219 -6.21 -25.97 1.50
CA GLY A 219 -5.95 -25.69 0.08
C GLY A 219 -4.72 -26.37 -0.50
N GLU A 220 -4.02 -27.23 0.24
CA GLU A 220 -2.75 -27.83 -0.17
C GLU A 220 -2.86 -28.56 -1.53
N GLY A 221 -1.83 -28.40 -2.39
CA GLY A 221 -1.87 -28.81 -3.79
C GLY A 221 -1.97 -30.32 -4.01
N ALA A 222 -1.31 -31.15 -3.19
CA ALA A 222 -1.44 -32.60 -3.28
C ALA A 222 -2.85 -33.07 -2.88
N ARG A 223 -3.47 -32.45 -1.87
CA ARG A 223 -4.87 -32.74 -1.50
C ARG A 223 -5.85 -32.28 -2.55
N ARG A 224 -5.62 -31.10 -3.12
CA ARG A 224 -6.39 -30.61 -4.27
C ARG A 224 -6.35 -31.60 -5.42
N SER A 225 -5.16 -32.11 -5.78
CA SER A 225 -5.01 -33.14 -6.81
C SER A 225 -5.80 -34.40 -6.50
N ALA A 226 -5.70 -34.92 -5.27
CA ALA A 226 -6.44 -36.12 -4.87
C ALA A 226 -7.96 -35.91 -4.94
N LEU A 227 -8.46 -34.81 -4.38
CA LEU A 227 -9.88 -34.46 -4.42
C LEU A 227 -10.38 -34.25 -5.86
N LEU A 228 -9.59 -33.61 -6.73
CA LEU A 228 -9.95 -33.49 -8.15
C LEU A 228 -10.05 -34.86 -8.82
N LYS A 229 -9.14 -35.80 -8.53
CA LYS A 229 -9.20 -37.18 -9.05
C LYS A 229 -10.39 -37.97 -8.52
N GLU A 230 -10.77 -37.73 -7.26
CA GLU A 230 -11.93 -38.36 -6.62
C GLU A 230 -13.25 -37.82 -7.17
N LEU A 231 -13.38 -36.50 -7.23
CA LEU A 231 -14.62 -35.83 -7.58
C LEU A 231 -14.89 -35.83 -9.07
N LYS A 232 -13.86 -35.78 -9.92
CA LYS A 232 -14.01 -35.66 -11.37
C LYS A 232 -14.64 -36.92 -11.97
N GLY A 233 -15.94 -36.85 -12.26
CA GLY A 233 -16.67 -37.84 -13.04
C GLY A 233 -16.36 -37.78 -14.54
N GLU A 234 -16.73 -38.82 -15.29
CA GLU A 234 -16.50 -38.94 -16.74
C GLU A 234 -17.12 -37.80 -17.57
N HIS A 235 -18.23 -37.22 -17.09
CA HIS A 235 -18.96 -36.15 -17.77
C HIS A 235 -18.74 -34.76 -17.17
N GLN A 236 -17.91 -34.64 -16.14
CA GLN A 236 -17.65 -33.35 -15.51
C GLN A 236 -16.55 -32.59 -16.24
N LEU A 237 -16.78 -31.29 -16.44
CA LEU A 237 -15.79 -30.39 -17.02
C LEU A 237 -14.94 -29.80 -15.90
N LEU A 238 -13.62 -29.97 -15.97
CA LEU A 238 -12.70 -29.33 -15.04
C LEU A 238 -12.13 -28.06 -15.68
N VAL A 239 -12.28 -26.90 -15.05
CA VAL A 239 -11.95 -25.60 -15.65
C VAL A 239 -11.23 -24.68 -14.68
N ASP A 240 -10.47 -23.71 -15.20
CA ASP A 240 -9.79 -22.71 -14.37
C ASP A 240 -9.80 -21.31 -14.97
N SER A 241 -9.81 -20.30 -14.10
CA SER A 241 -9.87 -18.87 -14.45
C SER A 241 -8.51 -18.24 -14.76
N GLY A 242 -7.40 -18.97 -14.61
CA GLY A 242 -6.04 -18.53 -14.87
C GLY A 242 -5.24 -18.26 -13.59
N ASN A 243 -3.96 -17.96 -13.75
CA ASN A 243 -2.96 -17.82 -12.69
C ASN A 243 -2.68 -19.13 -11.92
N LEU A 244 -2.58 -20.25 -12.62
CA LEU A 244 -2.55 -21.59 -12.04
C LEU A 244 -1.14 -22.20 -11.97
N LEU A 245 -0.19 -21.72 -12.78
CA LEU A 245 1.12 -22.35 -12.93
C LEU A 245 2.19 -21.90 -11.92
N GLU A 246 2.27 -20.62 -11.59
CA GLU A 246 3.31 -20.09 -10.70
C GLU A 246 2.87 -20.14 -9.25
N GLY A 247 3.80 -20.31 -8.32
CA GLY A 247 3.43 -20.30 -6.92
C GLY A 247 4.62 -20.21 -5.98
N LEU A 248 4.39 -20.51 -4.71
CA LEU A 248 5.18 -20.03 -3.56
C LEU A 248 6.67 -20.44 -3.57
N SER A 249 7.07 -21.44 -4.35
CA SER A 249 8.46 -21.90 -4.43
C SER A 249 9.36 -21.03 -5.33
N SER A 250 8.86 -19.94 -5.90
CA SER A 250 9.68 -18.88 -6.51
C SER A 250 10.44 -18.12 -5.42
N ILE A 251 11.42 -18.76 -4.77
CA ILE A 251 12.28 -18.08 -3.78
C ILE A 251 13.10 -16.98 -4.44
N HIS A 252 13.42 -17.15 -5.72
CA HIS A 252 14.11 -16.16 -6.52
C HIS A 252 13.12 -15.51 -7.49
N THR A 253 12.93 -14.20 -7.33
CA THR A 253 12.20 -13.38 -8.30
C THR A 253 12.82 -13.45 -9.68
N ALA A 254 12.00 -13.36 -10.72
CA ALA A 254 12.39 -13.50 -12.13
C ALA A 254 12.89 -14.92 -12.52
N SER A 255 12.69 -15.90 -11.65
CA SER A 255 12.79 -17.31 -12.02
C SER A 255 11.42 -17.96 -11.91
N LEU A 256 11.15 -18.89 -12.83
CA LEU A 256 9.95 -19.71 -12.76
C LEU A 256 9.95 -20.53 -11.46
N SER A 257 8.78 -20.65 -10.88
CA SER A 257 8.51 -21.49 -9.72
C SER A 257 9.04 -22.90 -9.97
N LEU A 258 9.75 -23.44 -8.97
CA LEU A 258 10.17 -24.84 -9.00
C LEU A 258 8.96 -25.79 -9.02
N GLN A 259 7.76 -25.31 -8.66
CA GLN A 259 6.51 -26.08 -8.68
C GLN A 259 5.78 -26.01 -10.03
N ARG A 260 6.24 -25.19 -10.99
CA ARG A 260 5.56 -25.03 -12.29
C ARG A 260 5.39 -26.37 -13.01
N SER A 261 6.45 -27.17 -13.07
CA SER A 261 6.41 -28.51 -13.66
C SER A 261 5.41 -29.42 -12.94
N ASN A 262 5.32 -29.33 -11.62
CA ASN A 262 4.39 -30.12 -10.83
C ASN A 262 2.94 -29.71 -11.12
N SER A 263 2.65 -28.40 -11.18
CA SER A 263 1.34 -27.88 -11.61
C SER A 263 0.96 -28.39 -13.01
N LEU A 264 1.88 -28.34 -13.98
CA LEU A 264 1.68 -28.88 -15.34
C LEU A 264 1.35 -30.38 -15.33
N HIS A 265 2.04 -31.17 -14.50
CA HIS A 265 1.73 -32.59 -14.34
C HIS A 265 0.35 -32.84 -13.72
N VAL A 266 -0.04 -32.08 -12.70
CA VAL A 266 -1.38 -32.19 -12.11
C VAL A 266 -2.45 -31.84 -13.14
N ILE A 267 -2.26 -30.78 -13.93
CA ILE A 267 -3.19 -30.40 -15.00
C ILE A 267 -3.37 -31.54 -16.02
N LEU A 268 -2.26 -32.12 -16.47
CA LEU A 268 -2.28 -33.23 -17.43
C LEU A 268 -3.01 -34.45 -16.85
N GLN A 269 -2.72 -34.82 -15.60
CA GLN A 269 -3.32 -35.99 -14.94
C GLN A 269 -4.81 -35.81 -14.64
N THR A 270 -5.21 -34.60 -14.26
CA THR A 270 -6.61 -34.30 -13.93
C THR A 270 -7.45 -33.97 -15.16
N GLY A 271 -6.84 -33.73 -16.33
CA GLY A 271 -7.51 -33.62 -17.63
C GLY A 271 -8.46 -32.42 -17.73
N TYR A 272 -7.93 -31.21 -17.51
CA TYR A 272 -8.72 -29.98 -17.65
C TYR A 272 -9.40 -29.88 -19.02
N PHE A 273 -10.62 -29.34 -19.03
CA PHE A 273 -11.36 -29.02 -20.24
C PHE A 273 -10.97 -27.64 -20.78
N ALA A 274 -10.78 -26.64 -19.92
CA ALA A 274 -10.39 -25.30 -20.35
C ALA A 274 -9.58 -24.60 -19.25
N LEU A 275 -8.52 -23.92 -19.64
CA LEU A 275 -7.68 -23.12 -18.75
C LEU A 275 -7.54 -21.73 -19.35
N ASN A 276 -8.02 -20.71 -18.65
CA ASN A 276 -7.75 -19.33 -19.06
C ASN A 276 -6.27 -18.99 -18.80
N ILE A 277 -5.73 -18.04 -19.57
CA ILE A 277 -4.36 -17.55 -19.40
C ILE A 277 -4.39 -16.29 -18.54
N GLY A 278 -3.70 -16.35 -17.40
CA GLY A 278 -3.37 -15.21 -16.56
C GLY A 278 -1.94 -14.74 -16.74
N ALA A 279 -1.49 -13.85 -15.84
CA ALA A 279 -0.12 -13.35 -15.83
C ALA A 279 0.89 -14.42 -15.38
N GLU A 280 0.52 -15.29 -14.44
CA GLU A 280 1.42 -16.32 -13.93
C GLU A 280 1.80 -17.36 -15.00
N GLU A 281 0.88 -17.72 -15.89
CA GLU A 281 1.18 -18.59 -17.04
C GLU A 281 2.29 -17.99 -17.92
N LEU A 282 2.36 -16.66 -18.00
CA LEU A 282 3.21 -15.90 -18.92
C LEU A 282 4.51 -15.36 -18.30
N GLN A 283 4.79 -15.67 -17.02
CA GLN A 283 6.04 -15.25 -16.35
C GLN A 283 7.30 -15.75 -17.09
N GLY A 284 7.21 -16.90 -17.77
CA GLY A 284 8.30 -17.46 -18.58
C GLY A 284 8.39 -16.89 -20.00
N GLY A 285 7.52 -15.94 -20.35
CA GLY A 285 7.31 -15.46 -21.70
C GLY A 285 6.41 -16.38 -22.53
N LEU A 286 5.89 -15.81 -23.63
CA LEU A 286 4.91 -16.50 -24.49
C LEU A 286 5.49 -17.77 -25.13
N ASP A 287 6.72 -17.72 -25.63
CA ASP A 287 7.36 -18.86 -26.29
C ASP A 287 7.53 -20.04 -25.34
N ASN A 288 7.78 -19.78 -24.05
CA ASN A 288 7.85 -20.84 -23.06
C ASN A 288 6.49 -21.50 -22.83
N LEU A 289 5.43 -20.69 -22.69
CA LEU A 289 4.07 -21.19 -22.51
C LEU A 289 3.58 -22.00 -23.72
N LEU A 290 3.93 -21.58 -24.94
CA LEU A 290 3.59 -22.32 -26.17
C LEU A 290 4.30 -23.69 -26.20
N ARG A 291 5.59 -23.75 -25.85
CA ARG A 291 6.31 -25.03 -25.74
C ARG A 291 5.70 -25.96 -24.69
N GLU A 292 5.32 -25.42 -23.54
CA GLU A 292 4.64 -26.19 -22.50
C GLU A 292 3.24 -26.64 -22.94
N SER A 293 2.51 -25.78 -23.66
CA SER A 293 1.22 -26.13 -24.26
C SER A 293 1.34 -27.33 -25.20
N ASP A 294 2.36 -27.34 -26.05
CA ASP A 294 2.61 -28.44 -26.99
C ASP A 294 3.05 -29.71 -26.26
N GLN A 295 3.95 -29.59 -25.28
CA GLN A 295 4.50 -30.71 -24.52
C GLN A 295 3.43 -31.42 -23.66
N PHE A 296 2.53 -30.66 -23.03
CA PHE A 296 1.54 -31.17 -22.09
C PHE A 296 0.11 -31.19 -22.67
N HIS A 297 -0.07 -30.83 -23.95
CA HIS A 297 -1.37 -30.75 -24.64
C HIS A 297 -2.42 -29.94 -23.86
N LEU A 298 -2.01 -28.77 -23.39
CA LEU A 298 -2.79 -27.98 -22.45
C LEU A 298 -3.97 -27.29 -23.15
N PRO A 299 -5.16 -27.29 -22.54
CA PRO A 299 -6.38 -26.73 -23.13
C PRO A 299 -6.48 -25.21 -22.92
N TRP A 300 -5.43 -24.47 -23.25
CA TRP A 300 -5.40 -23.02 -23.05
C TRP A 300 -6.46 -22.32 -23.87
N ILE A 301 -7.13 -21.35 -23.25
CA ILE A 301 -7.98 -20.38 -23.92
C ILE A 301 -7.61 -18.96 -23.50
N SER A 302 -7.69 -18.03 -24.45
CA SER A 302 -7.59 -16.61 -24.16
C SER A 302 -8.11 -15.80 -25.34
N SER A 303 -9.09 -14.95 -25.09
CA SER A 303 -9.57 -13.95 -26.05
C SER A 303 -8.80 -12.63 -25.94
N SER A 304 -8.03 -12.43 -24.85
CA SER A 304 -7.31 -11.19 -24.59
C SER A 304 -6.00 -11.06 -25.36
N ILE A 305 -5.43 -12.16 -25.87
CA ILE A 305 -4.06 -12.18 -26.42
C ILE A 305 -4.07 -12.42 -27.93
N ARG A 306 -3.57 -11.45 -28.69
CA ARG A 306 -3.42 -11.52 -30.15
C ARG A 306 -1.99 -11.21 -30.58
N GLN A 307 -1.60 -11.71 -31.74
CA GLN A 307 -0.33 -11.36 -32.39
C GLN A 307 -0.60 -11.11 -33.87
N ALA A 308 -0.30 -9.90 -34.34
CA ALA A 308 -0.61 -9.46 -35.70
C ALA A 308 -2.09 -9.67 -36.07
N GLY A 309 -2.99 -9.23 -35.17
CA GLY A 309 -4.44 -9.36 -35.32
C GLY A 309 -5.01 -10.79 -35.25
N LYS A 310 -4.19 -11.83 -35.07
CA LYS A 310 -4.63 -13.23 -34.93
C LYS A 310 -4.62 -13.67 -33.47
N ALA A 311 -5.61 -14.45 -33.07
CA ALA A 311 -5.63 -15.07 -31.75
C ALA A 311 -4.42 -16.01 -31.58
N VAL A 312 -3.70 -15.86 -30.46
CA VAL A 312 -2.55 -16.74 -30.14
C VAL A 312 -3.04 -18.08 -29.59
N PHE A 313 -4.12 -18.04 -28.81
CA PHE A 313 -4.82 -19.19 -28.26
C PHE A 313 -6.27 -19.17 -28.72
N PRO A 314 -6.98 -20.32 -28.71
CA PRO A 314 -8.43 -20.33 -28.93
C PRO A 314 -9.12 -19.37 -27.95
N ALA A 315 -10.02 -18.50 -28.44
CA ALA A 315 -10.74 -17.58 -27.58
C ALA A 315 -11.72 -18.30 -26.61
N TYR A 316 -12.21 -19.47 -27.03
CA TYR A 316 -13.20 -20.25 -26.29
C TYR A 316 -13.09 -21.75 -26.58
N ARG A 317 -13.77 -22.56 -25.74
CA ARG A 317 -14.08 -23.97 -26.02
C ARG A 317 -15.57 -24.25 -25.87
N LEU A 318 -16.05 -25.26 -26.59
CA LEU A 318 -17.46 -25.66 -26.62
C LEU A 318 -17.63 -27.06 -26.04
N ALA A 319 -18.44 -27.20 -24.98
CA ALA A 319 -18.88 -28.48 -24.45
C ALA A 319 -20.31 -28.79 -24.92
N ARG A 320 -20.59 -30.06 -25.21
CA ARG A 320 -21.90 -30.50 -25.72
C ARG A 320 -22.51 -31.55 -24.79
N SER A 321 -23.80 -31.38 -24.50
CA SER A 321 -24.61 -32.37 -23.78
C SER A 321 -25.96 -32.50 -24.50
N GLY A 322 -26.13 -33.60 -25.22
CA GLY A 322 -27.21 -33.74 -26.19
C GLY A 322 -27.15 -32.68 -27.29
N GLN A 323 -28.23 -31.91 -27.45
CA GLN A 323 -28.30 -30.79 -28.42
C GLN A 323 -27.83 -29.44 -27.86
N LYS A 324 -27.53 -29.39 -26.56
CA LYS A 324 -27.16 -28.16 -25.87
C LYS A 324 -25.66 -27.91 -25.95
N VAL A 325 -25.30 -26.65 -26.14
CA VAL A 325 -23.91 -26.20 -26.25
C VAL A 325 -23.59 -25.22 -25.14
N LEU A 326 -22.57 -25.52 -24.34
CA LEU A 326 -21.98 -24.63 -23.36
C LEU A 326 -20.68 -24.04 -23.94
N ALA A 327 -20.56 -22.72 -23.98
CA ALA A 327 -19.33 -22.03 -24.36
C ALA A 327 -18.55 -21.56 -23.13
N LEU A 328 -17.24 -21.74 -23.14
CA LEU A 328 -16.33 -21.25 -22.11
C LEU A 328 -15.33 -20.29 -22.75
N ILE A 329 -15.36 -19.02 -22.34
CA ILE A 329 -14.53 -17.93 -22.88
C ILE A 329 -13.45 -17.59 -21.86
N GLY A 330 -12.20 -17.40 -22.31
CA GLY A 330 -11.09 -16.97 -21.45
C GLY A 330 -10.80 -15.48 -21.63
N ILE A 331 -10.73 -14.70 -20.54
CA ILE A 331 -10.29 -13.30 -20.55
C ILE A 331 -9.21 -13.11 -19.49
N GLY A 332 -8.01 -12.72 -19.91
CA GLY A 332 -6.94 -12.31 -19.00
C GLY A 332 -7.08 -10.85 -18.59
N ASN A 333 -6.61 -10.49 -17.39
CA ASN A 333 -6.60 -9.12 -16.87
C ASN A 333 -5.49 -8.28 -17.55
N PRO A 334 -5.82 -7.25 -18.36
CA PRO A 334 -4.81 -6.42 -19.02
C PRO A 334 -3.88 -5.70 -18.06
N ASP A 335 -4.34 -5.36 -16.86
CA ASP A 335 -3.54 -4.67 -15.84
C ASP A 335 -2.45 -5.59 -15.25
N GLU A 336 -2.64 -6.92 -15.29
CA GLU A 336 -1.63 -7.91 -14.91
C GLU A 336 -0.72 -8.31 -16.09
N LEU A 337 -1.24 -8.29 -17.32
CA LEU A 337 -0.52 -8.72 -18.53
C LEU A 337 0.40 -7.64 -19.12
N SER A 338 -0.06 -6.39 -19.16
CA SER A 338 0.71 -5.26 -19.72
C SER A 338 2.09 -5.07 -19.06
N PRO A 339 2.23 -5.23 -17.73
CA PRO A 339 3.54 -5.14 -17.06
C PRO A 339 4.54 -6.19 -17.53
N LEU A 340 4.10 -7.40 -17.88
CA LEU A 340 4.97 -8.44 -18.44
C LEU A 340 5.49 -8.03 -19.83
N GLN A 341 4.66 -7.33 -20.61
CA GLN A 341 5.09 -6.77 -21.89
C GLN A 341 6.08 -5.62 -21.73
N GLU A 342 5.85 -4.72 -20.78
CA GLU A 342 6.78 -3.63 -20.45
C GLU A 342 8.13 -4.16 -19.95
N ALA A 343 8.11 -5.22 -19.14
CA ALA A 343 9.30 -5.92 -18.67
C ALA A 343 10.04 -6.71 -19.78
N GLY A 344 9.48 -6.76 -21.00
CA GLY A 344 10.07 -7.47 -22.14
C GLY A 344 9.92 -8.99 -22.08
N LEU A 345 9.13 -9.52 -21.14
CA LEU A 345 8.79 -10.95 -21.08
C LEU A 345 7.81 -11.33 -22.19
N LEU A 346 6.95 -10.39 -22.60
CA LEU A 346 6.08 -10.52 -23.76
C LEU A 346 6.61 -9.68 -24.93
N GLY A 347 6.53 -10.23 -26.14
CA GLY A 347 6.96 -9.52 -27.35
C GLY A 347 6.18 -8.22 -27.57
N LYS A 348 6.85 -7.17 -28.07
CA LYS A 348 6.20 -5.88 -28.40
C LYS A 348 5.12 -5.98 -29.49
N GLY A 349 5.11 -7.06 -30.26
CA GLY A 349 4.08 -7.34 -31.26
C GLY A 349 2.85 -8.08 -30.73
N LEU A 350 2.80 -8.34 -29.41
CA LEU A 350 1.65 -8.92 -28.75
C LEU A 350 0.62 -7.83 -28.46
N GLU A 351 -0.62 -8.05 -28.87
CA GLU A 351 -1.77 -7.20 -28.61
C GLU A 351 -2.52 -7.76 -27.40
N ILE A 352 -2.67 -6.95 -26.35
CA ILE A 352 -3.49 -7.27 -25.18
C ILE A 352 -4.79 -6.47 -25.30
N LEU A 353 -5.90 -7.16 -25.60
CA LEU A 353 -7.19 -6.54 -25.80
C LEU A 353 -7.83 -6.11 -24.47
N GLN A 354 -8.65 -5.06 -24.53
CA GLN A 354 -9.50 -4.67 -23.40
C GLN A 354 -10.61 -5.72 -23.18
N PRO A 355 -11.07 -5.93 -21.93
CA PRO A 355 -11.98 -7.05 -21.62
C PRO A 355 -13.28 -7.04 -22.42
N GLN A 356 -13.88 -5.87 -22.64
CA GLN A 356 -15.13 -5.74 -23.40
C GLN A 356 -14.94 -6.08 -24.87
N GLU A 357 -13.81 -5.69 -25.47
CA GLU A 357 -13.46 -5.99 -26.86
C GLU A 357 -13.18 -7.48 -27.04
N ALA A 358 -12.40 -8.06 -26.12
CA ALA A 358 -12.08 -9.49 -26.10
C ALA A 358 -13.36 -10.34 -26.00
N LEU A 359 -14.25 -9.99 -25.07
CA LEU A 359 -15.53 -10.66 -24.87
C LEU A 359 -16.43 -10.58 -26.12
N LYS A 360 -16.61 -9.37 -26.65
CA LYS A 360 -17.46 -9.14 -27.83
C LYS A 360 -16.97 -9.98 -29.01
N THR A 361 -15.67 -9.95 -29.27
CA THR A 361 -15.05 -10.71 -30.36
C THR A 361 -15.26 -12.21 -30.18
N ALA A 362 -15.06 -12.73 -28.96
CA ALA A 362 -15.29 -14.15 -28.67
C ALA A 362 -16.76 -14.57 -28.87
N LEU A 363 -17.73 -13.75 -28.46
CA LEU A 363 -19.16 -14.03 -28.65
C LEU A 363 -19.55 -14.03 -30.14
N GLU A 364 -19.01 -13.11 -30.94
CA GLU A 364 -19.22 -13.07 -32.39
C GLU A 364 -18.63 -14.30 -33.08
N GLU A 365 -17.42 -14.72 -32.70
CA GLU A 365 -16.77 -15.94 -33.21
C GLU A 365 -17.57 -17.21 -32.85
N ILE A 366 -18.07 -17.32 -31.61
CA ILE A 366 -18.94 -18.42 -31.17
C ILE A 366 -20.20 -18.47 -32.03
N LYS A 367 -20.87 -17.33 -32.22
CA LYS A 367 -22.11 -17.23 -33.00
C LYS A 367 -21.89 -17.63 -34.45
N LEU A 368 -20.78 -17.19 -35.05
CA LEU A 368 -20.38 -17.55 -36.40
C LEU A 368 -20.09 -19.06 -36.52
N SER A 369 -19.36 -19.63 -35.57
CA SER A 369 -18.98 -21.05 -35.54
C SER A 369 -20.19 -21.99 -35.36
N LEU A 370 -21.16 -21.59 -34.54
CA LEU A 370 -22.36 -22.38 -34.27
C LEU A 370 -23.51 -22.12 -35.25
N GLY A 371 -23.47 -21.00 -35.99
CA GLY A 371 -24.61 -20.49 -36.78
C GLY A 371 -25.79 -20.03 -35.90
N ARG A 372 -25.60 -20.00 -34.59
CA ARG A 372 -26.57 -19.59 -33.56
C ARG A 372 -25.83 -19.23 -32.28
N GLU A 373 -26.51 -18.65 -31.31
CA GLU A 373 -25.93 -18.43 -29.98
C GLU A 373 -25.79 -19.74 -29.20
N ALA A 374 -24.78 -19.78 -28.32
CA ALA A 374 -24.59 -20.90 -27.40
C ALA A 374 -25.78 -21.03 -26.44
N ASP A 375 -26.05 -22.24 -25.96
CA ASP A 375 -27.15 -22.45 -25.01
C ASP A 375 -26.79 -21.94 -23.61
N ALA A 376 -25.51 -21.79 -23.28
CA ALA A 376 -25.05 -21.00 -22.16
C ALA A 376 -23.59 -20.57 -22.36
N VAL A 377 -23.20 -19.49 -21.70
CA VAL A 377 -21.83 -18.94 -21.75
C VAL A 377 -21.26 -18.77 -20.34
N ILE A 378 -20.08 -19.34 -20.12
CA ILE A 378 -19.29 -19.16 -18.91
C ILE A 378 -18.05 -18.34 -19.25
N LEU A 379 -17.82 -17.27 -18.52
CA LEU A 379 -16.61 -16.48 -18.58
C LEU A 379 -15.60 -16.97 -17.53
N LEU A 380 -14.42 -17.39 -17.97
CA LEU A 380 -13.25 -17.68 -17.15
C LEU A 380 -12.33 -16.46 -17.17
N THR A 381 -12.11 -15.80 -16.03
CA THR A 381 -11.37 -14.53 -16.00
C THR A 381 -10.51 -14.32 -14.76
N THR A 382 -9.35 -13.66 -14.94
CA THR A 382 -8.50 -13.19 -13.83
C THR A 382 -8.83 -11.76 -13.39
N LEU A 383 -9.91 -11.17 -13.92
CA LEU A 383 -10.41 -9.87 -13.47
C LEU A 383 -11.01 -9.97 -12.08
N GLU A 384 -10.69 -9.01 -11.22
CA GLU A 384 -11.21 -8.90 -9.86
C GLU A 384 -11.75 -7.48 -9.59
N GLY A 385 -12.53 -7.34 -8.51
CA GLY A 385 -13.03 -6.05 -8.02
C GLY A 385 -13.78 -5.24 -9.08
N ARG A 386 -13.45 -3.95 -9.19
CA ARG A 386 -14.17 -3.01 -10.06
C ARG A 386 -14.07 -3.34 -11.55
N ALA A 387 -12.92 -3.85 -12.01
CA ALA A 387 -12.76 -4.22 -13.42
C ALA A 387 -13.69 -5.38 -13.83
N LEU A 388 -13.92 -6.33 -12.90
CA LEU A 388 -14.90 -7.39 -13.08
C LEU A 388 -16.33 -6.83 -13.06
N GLU A 389 -16.65 -5.94 -12.13
CA GLU A 389 -17.96 -5.30 -12.02
C GLU A 389 -18.30 -4.51 -13.29
N ASP A 390 -17.38 -3.67 -13.77
CA ASP A 390 -17.55 -2.87 -14.98
C ASP A 390 -17.79 -3.77 -16.21
N LEU A 391 -17.09 -4.90 -16.32
CA LEU A 391 -17.32 -5.88 -17.40
C LEU A 391 -18.70 -6.53 -17.27
N VAL A 392 -19.09 -6.97 -16.07
CA VAL A 392 -20.37 -7.65 -15.81
C VAL A 392 -21.56 -6.72 -16.04
N GLU A 393 -21.47 -5.44 -15.66
CA GLU A 393 -22.54 -4.45 -15.85
C GLU A 393 -22.75 -4.05 -17.31
N THR A 394 -21.68 -4.11 -18.11
CA THR A 394 -21.72 -3.67 -19.53
C THR A 394 -21.85 -4.82 -20.52
N SER A 395 -21.76 -6.07 -20.07
CA SER A 395 -21.80 -7.25 -20.93
C SER A 395 -23.19 -7.87 -21.01
N GLN A 396 -23.60 -8.23 -22.23
CA GLN A 396 -24.76 -9.09 -22.50
C GLN A 396 -24.28 -10.46 -22.97
N GLY A 397 -25.08 -11.51 -22.72
CA GLY A 397 -24.83 -12.85 -23.25
C GLY A 397 -23.88 -13.73 -22.43
N ILE A 398 -23.58 -13.37 -21.18
CA ILE A 398 -22.89 -14.24 -20.22
C ILE A 398 -23.90 -14.76 -19.19
N ASP A 399 -23.85 -16.05 -18.88
CA ASP A 399 -24.69 -16.65 -17.84
C ASP A 399 -23.94 -16.78 -16.51
N VAL A 400 -22.67 -17.18 -16.54
CA VAL A 400 -21.84 -17.40 -15.33
C VAL A 400 -20.46 -16.77 -15.49
N VAL A 401 -19.93 -16.21 -14.41
CA VAL A 401 -18.57 -15.70 -14.31
C VAL A 401 -17.81 -16.47 -13.25
N LEU A 402 -16.64 -17.01 -13.62
CA LEU A 402 -15.67 -17.68 -12.77
C LEU A 402 -14.40 -16.84 -12.70
N GLY A 403 -14.16 -16.23 -11.54
CA GLY A 403 -13.08 -15.27 -11.29
C GLY A 403 -13.23 -14.47 -9.99
N ASP A 404 -14.43 -14.50 -9.37
CA ASP A 404 -14.67 -13.86 -8.07
C ASP A 404 -14.12 -14.73 -6.92
N THR A 405 -13.02 -14.29 -6.31
CA THR A 405 -12.29 -14.99 -5.25
C THR A 405 -12.75 -14.62 -3.83
N GLY A 406 -13.84 -13.87 -3.70
CA GLY A 406 -14.34 -13.33 -2.43
C GLY A 406 -15.14 -14.30 -1.54
N ALA A 407 -15.22 -15.60 -1.85
CA ALA A 407 -15.98 -16.52 -1.00
C ALA A 407 -15.26 -16.76 0.35
N PRO A 408 -16.00 -16.89 1.47
CA PRO A 408 -15.41 -17.36 2.71
C PRO A 408 -14.88 -18.80 2.54
N LEU A 409 -13.83 -19.15 3.28
CA LEU A 409 -13.29 -20.52 3.31
C LEU A 409 -14.18 -21.43 4.18
N GLN A 410 -15.41 -21.63 3.74
CA GLN A 410 -16.42 -22.45 4.39
C GLN A 410 -17.27 -23.14 3.33
N ALA A 411 -17.77 -24.33 3.65
CA ALA A 411 -18.72 -25.00 2.79
C ALA A 411 -19.95 -24.12 2.61
N SER A 412 -20.24 -23.74 1.37
CA SER A 412 -21.37 -22.87 1.05
C SER A 412 -21.99 -23.30 -0.25
N ARG A 413 -23.30 -23.12 -0.37
CA ARG A 413 -24.07 -23.43 -1.58
C ARG A 413 -24.96 -22.26 -1.93
N GLU A 414 -24.80 -21.78 -3.16
CA GLU A 414 -25.59 -20.72 -3.75
C GLU A 414 -26.41 -21.31 -4.90
N SER A 415 -27.66 -20.85 -5.06
CA SER A 415 -28.53 -21.30 -6.14
C SER A 415 -29.33 -20.13 -6.68
N ILE A 416 -29.38 -20.02 -8.00
CA ILE A 416 -30.19 -19.03 -8.71
C ILE A 416 -30.90 -19.68 -9.90
N GLU A 417 -32.09 -19.21 -10.20
CA GLU A 417 -32.82 -19.57 -11.41
C GLU A 417 -33.12 -18.30 -12.20
N ALA A 418 -32.62 -18.23 -13.43
CA ALA A 418 -32.74 -17.05 -14.28
C ALA A 418 -33.59 -17.35 -15.53
N PRO A 419 -34.53 -16.47 -15.93
CA PRO A 419 -35.34 -16.63 -17.15
C PRO A 419 -34.58 -16.20 -18.42
N ARG A 420 -34.67 -16.93 -19.53
CA ARG A 420 -33.79 -16.77 -20.74
C ARG A 420 -34.16 -15.60 -21.65
N ASP A 421 -35.35 -15.05 -21.46
CA ASP A 421 -35.97 -14.03 -22.31
C ASP A 421 -35.73 -12.59 -21.83
N ARG A 422 -34.98 -12.39 -20.73
CA ARG A 422 -34.69 -11.06 -20.17
C ARG A 422 -33.21 -10.75 -20.20
N GLU A 423 -32.90 -9.45 -20.21
CA GLU A 423 -31.56 -8.94 -19.93
C GLU A 423 -31.13 -9.43 -18.54
N ARG A 424 -30.00 -10.15 -18.46
CA ARG A 424 -29.53 -10.83 -17.26
C ARG A 424 -28.24 -10.19 -16.80
N LEU A 425 -28.13 -9.97 -15.49
CA LEU A 425 -26.82 -9.87 -14.86
C LEU A 425 -26.24 -11.29 -14.74
N PRO A 426 -25.01 -11.53 -15.21
CA PRO A 426 -24.31 -12.80 -15.04
C PRO A 426 -24.26 -13.25 -13.58
N PHE A 427 -24.42 -14.55 -13.32
CA PHE A 427 -24.19 -15.10 -11.99
C PHE A 427 -22.68 -15.16 -11.70
N LYS A 428 -22.24 -14.40 -10.71
CA LYS A 428 -20.86 -14.43 -10.23
C LYS A 428 -20.70 -15.59 -9.25
N ALA A 429 -20.21 -16.73 -9.74
CA ALA A 429 -19.96 -17.88 -8.90
C ALA A 429 -18.72 -17.61 -8.04
N ARG A 430 -18.95 -17.25 -6.78
CA ARG A 430 -17.90 -16.95 -5.81
C ARG A 430 -17.14 -18.23 -5.47
N ASN A 431 -15.82 -18.13 -5.38
CA ASN A 431 -14.96 -19.20 -4.91
C ASN A 431 -13.92 -18.69 -3.90
N ASN A 432 -13.25 -19.63 -3.24
CA ASN A 432 -12.08 -19.33 -2.43
C ASN A 432 -10.84 -20.02 -3.04
N PRO A 433 -9.66 -19.37 -3.08
CA PRO A 433 -8.41 -19.97 -3.58
C PRO A 433 -7.97 -21.27 -2.89
N HIS A 434 -8.54 -21.58 -1.71
CA HIS A 434 -8.25 -22.78 -0.92
C HIS A 434 -9.39 -23.80 -0.94
N ALA A 435 -10.35 -23.64 -1.87
CA ALA A 435 -11.49 -24.53 -2.07
C ALA A 435 -11.60 -25.01 -3.53
N LEU A 436 -12.43 -26.02 -3.74
CA LEU A 436 -12.92 -26.44 -5.05
C LEU A 436 -14.36 -25.93 -5.23
N GLY A 437 -14.67 -25.36 -6.38
CA GLY A 437 -16.05 -25.03 -6.73
C GLY A 437 -16.69 -26.15 -7.54
N LEU A 438 -17.92 -26.53 -7.18
CA LEU A 438 -18.78 -27.43 -7.92
C LEU A 438 -19.97 -26.62 -8.47
N LEU A 439 -19.94 -26.38 -9.77
CA LEU A 439 -20.98 -25.65 -10.48
C LEU A 439 -21.89 -26.63 -11.23
N GLN A 440 -23.20 -26.58 -10.98
CA GLN A 440 -24.21 -27.30 -11.75
C GLN A 440 -25.06 -26.31 -12.52
N LEU A 441 -25.25 -26.59 -13.81
CA LEU A 441 -25.95 -25.74 -14.75
C LEU A 441 -27.03 -26.55 -15.47
N ASP A 442 -28.28 -26.36 -15.09
CA ASP A 442 -29.42 -27.00 -15.73
C ASP A 442 -30.01 -26.08 -16.80
N LEU A 443 -29.85 -26.47 -18.06
CA LEU A 443 -30.37 -25.73 -19.22
C LEU A 443 -31.81 -26.18 -19.53
N LEU A 444 -32.76 -25.47 -18.94
CA LEU A 444 -34.19 -25.64 -19.20
C LEU A 444 -34.62 -24.86 -20.46
N PRO A 445 -35.77 -25.18 -21.07
CA PRO A 445 -36.21 -24.52 -22.30
C PRO A 445 -36.28 -22.98 -22.20
N GLN A 446 -36.78 -22.47 -21.07
CA GLN A 446 -36.99 -21.03 -20.85
C GLN A 446 -36.15 -20.45 -19.70
N ARG A 447 -35.38 -21.28 -18.99
CA ARG A 447 -34.66 -20.87 -17.78
C ARG A 447 -33.31 -21.56 -17.70
N VAL A 448 -32.42 -20.98 -16.93
CA VAL A 448 -31.15 -21.59 -16.56
C VAL A 448 -31.11 -21.62 -15.04
N LYS A 449 -30.95 -22.81 -14.47
CA LYS A 449 -30.74 -22.96 -13.03
C LYS A 449 -29.25 -23.18 -12.80
N ILE A 450 -28.68 -22.39 -11.91
CA ILE A 450 -27.25 -22.39 -11.59
C ILE A 450 -27.14 -22.69 -10.11
N GLU A 451 -26.34 -23.69 -9.76
CA GLU A 451 -25.98 -23.99 -8.38
C GLU A 451 -24.46 -24.01 -8.27
N ASN A 452 -23.91 -23.30 -7.29
CA ASN A 452 -22.49 -23.28 -7.00
C ASN A 452 -22.27 -23.74 -5.56
N GLU A 453 -21.44 -24.76 -5.38
CA GLU A 453 -21.05 -25.26 -4.08
C GLU A 453 -19.53 -25.10 -3.90
N VAL A 454 -19.12 -24.43 -2.83
CA VAL A 454 -17.71 -24.25 -2.46
C VAL A 454 -17.35 -25.36 -1.47
N LEU A 455 -16.33 -26.14 -1.81
CA LEU A 455 -15.83 -27.28 -1.04
C LEU A 455 -14.41 -26.96 -0.53
N PRO A 456 -14.25 -26.55 0.74
CA PRO A 456 -12.94 -26.32 1.33
C PRO A 456 -12.05 -27.56 1.22
N ILE A 457 -10.78 -27.37 0.83
CA ILE A 457 -9.80 -28.46 0.78
C ILE A 457 -9.20 -28.58 2.18
N SER A 458 -9.78 -29.46 3.00
CA SER A 458 -9.34 -29.67 4.38
C SER A 458 -8.02 -30.43 4.46
N PHE A 459 -7.28 -30.22 5.55
CA PHE A 459 -6.05 -30.95 5.82
C PHE A 459 -6.25 -32.46 6.05
N ASP A 460 -7.44 -32.85 6.49
CA ASP A 460 -7.76 -34.26 6.75
C ASP A 460 -8.03 -35.06 5.45
N ALA A 461 -8.19 -34.38 4.31
CA ALA A 461 -8.23 -35.04 3.00
C ALA A 461 -6.88 -35.73 2.72
N ALA A 462 -6.92 -36.93 2.12
CA ALA A 462 -5.70 -37.64 1.77
C ALA A 462 -4.95 -36.90 0.65
N PRO A 463 -3.63 -36.66 0.78
CA PRO A 463 -2.85 -36.06 -0.30
C PRO A 463 -2.61 -37.07 -1.43
N ASP A 464 -2.46 -36.56 -2.64
CA ASP A 464 -1.91 -37.32 -3.76
C ASP A 464 -0.42 -37.63 -3.49
N PRO A 465 -0.03 -38.90 -3.34
CA PRO A 465 1.33 -39.25 -2.91
C PRO A 465 2.39 -38.84 -3.92
N GLN A 466 2.09 -38.84 -5.22
CA GLN A 466 3.06 -38.45 -6.25
C GLN A 466 3.31 -36.94 -6.23
N VAL A 467 2.23 -36.17 -6.13
CA VAL A 467 2.30 -34.71 -6.09
C VAL A 467 2.94 -34.26 -4.78
N LEU A 468 2.58 -34.87 -3.65
CA LEU A 468 3.15 -34.58 -2.34
C LEU A 468 4.67 -34.79 -2.34
N ALA A 469 5.14 -35.93 -2.86
CA ALA A 469 6.56 -36.25 -2.89
C ALA A 469 7.37 -35.17 -3.64
N GLU A 470 6.86 -34.72 -4.78
CA GLU A 470 7.50 -33.65 -5.56
C GLU A 470 7.44 -32.30 -4.84
N ILE A 471 6.31 -31.96 -4.22
CA ILE A 471 6.18 -30.74 -3.41
C ILE A 471 7.23 -30.74 -2.29
N MET A 472 7.34 -31.85 -1.56
CA MET A 472 8.26 -31.96 -0.43
C MET A 472 9.72 -31.92 -0.88
N ARG A 473 10.08 -32.59 -1.98
CA ARG A 473 11.42 -32.49 -2.57
C ARG A 473 11.80 -31.03 -2.86
N ILE A 474 10.88 -30.26 -3.46
CA ILE A 474 11.09 -28.84 -3.74
C ILE A 474 11.20 -28.04 -2.45
N ARG A 475 10.24 -28.19 -1.52
CA ARG A 475 10.23 -27.46 -0.24
C ARG A 475 11.49 -27.72 0.57
N GLN A 476 11.95 -28.97 0.65
CA GLN A 476 13.16 -29.34 1.38
C GLN A 476 14.42 -28.68 0.82
N LYS A 477 14.50 -28.53 -0.51
CA LYS A 477 15.59 -27.79 -1.17
C LYS A 477 15.47 -26.27 -0.97
N ALA A 478 14.27 -25.76 -1.12
CA ALA A 478 13.91 -24.35 -1.09
C ALA A 478 14.03 -23.76 0.34
N TYR A 479 13.66 -24.54 1.35
CA TYR A 479 13.41 -24.08 2.71
C TYR A 479 14.41 -24.63 3.72
N LEU A 480 15.67 -24.86 3.31
CA LEU A 480 16.74 -25.32 4.20
C LEU A 480 16.87 -24.45 5.46
N ASN A 481 16.63 -23.14 5.32
CA ASN A 481 16.73 -22.15 6.40
C ASN A 481 15.36 -21.58 6.78
N ALA A 482 14.27 -22.32 6.60
CA ALA A 482 12.90 -21.78 6.80
C ALA A 482 12.62 -21.28 8.22
N LEU A 483 13.31 -21.84 9.24
CA LEU A 483 13.15 -21.47 10.64
C LEU A 483 13.97 -20.26 11.08
N ASP A 484 14.83 -19.73 10.20
CA ASP A 484 15.58 -18.52 10.50
C ASP A 484 14.62 -17.38 10.83
N ILE A 485 14.71 -16.85 12.05
CA ILE A 485 13.86 -15.74 12.49
C ILE A 485 14.28 -14.46 11.76
N LEU A 486 13.45 -13.98 10.84
CA LEU A 486 13.67 -12.72 10.12
C LEU A 486 13.15 -11.51 10.88
N LEU A 487 12.11 -11.70 11.70
CA LEU A 487 11.57 -10.66 12.57
C LEU A 487 11.37 -11.22 13.97
N PRO A 488 11.87 -10.57 15.04
CA PRO A 488 11.68 -11.08 16.39
C PRO A 488 10.23 -10.87 16.84
N ASP A 489 9.84 -11.50 17.95
CA ASP A 489 8.56 -11.23 18.59
C ASP A 489 8.49 -9.76 19.03
N LEU A 490 7.59 -9.00 18.39
CA LEU A 490 7.39 -7.58 18.69
C LEU A 490 6.51 -7.36 19.92
N GLY A 491 5.86 -8.40 20.45
CA GLY A 491 4.94 -8.29 21.59
C GLY A 491 5.51 -7.50 22.77
N PRO A 492 6.69 -7.86 23.30
CA PRO A 492 7.35 -7.12 24.38
C PRO A 492 7.63 -5.66 24.02
N THR A 493 8.20 -5.39 22.84
CA THR A 493 8.51 -4.04 22.37
C THR A 493 7.25 -3.16 22.24
N LEU A 494 6.14 -3.72 21.77
CA LEU A 494 4.86 -3.01 21.68
C LEU A 494 4.28 -2.67 23.07
N LEU A 495 4.56 -3.47 24.11
CA LEU A 495 4.12 -3.18 25.48
C LEU A 495 5.01 -2.13 26.16
N GLU A 496 6.31 -2.21 25.93
CA GLU A 496 7.33 -1.37 26.57
C GLU A 496 7.38 0.05 25.98
N THR A 497 7.07 0.21 24.67
CA THR A 497 7.18 1.49 23.96
C THR A 497 5.82 2.16 23.79
N PRO A 498 5.50 3.25 24.54
CA PRO A 498 4.16 3.84 24.56
C PRO A 498 3.64 4.30 23.20
N ALA A 499 4.50 4.83 22.34
CA ALA A 499 4.12 5.28 21.00
C ALA A 499 3.70 4.10 20.10
N LEU A 500 4.44 2.99 20.14
CA LEU A 500 4.09 1.78 19.40
C LEU A 500 2.79 1.15 19.93
N ARG A 501 2.62 1.14 21.26
CA ARG A 501 1.37 0.70 21.89
C ARG A 501 0.18 1.50 21.38
N GLN A 502 0.32 2.82 21.25
CA GLN A 502 -0.75 3.68 20.75
C GLN A 502 -1.08 3.37 19.29
N ILE A 503 -0.08 3.20 18.42
CA ILE A 503 -0.27 2.79 17.02
C ILE A 503 -1.01 1.46 16.95
N PHE A 504 -0.60 0.47 17.75
CA PHE A 504 -1.27 -0.84 17.84
C PHE A 504 -2.75 -0.69 18.24
N LEU A 505 -3.04 0.08 19.29
CA LEU A 505 -4.40 0.30 19.80
C LEU A 505 -5.30 1.04 18.80
N GLN A 506 -4.72 1.93 17.99
CA GLN A 506 -5.44 2.70 16.97
C GLN A 506 -5.64 1.96 15.65
N SER A 507 -4.93 0.85 15.43
CA SER A 507 -5.11 0.03 14.22
C SER A 507 -6.56 -0.41 14.03
N THR A 508 -6.97 -0.58 12.77
CA THR A 508 -8.37 -0.89 12.42
C THR A 508 -8.82 -2.22 13.00
N LYS A 509 -7.98 -3.28 12.90
CA LYS A 509 -8.32 -4.60 13.47
C LYS A 509 -8.34 -4.57 15.00
N THR A 510 -7.43 -3.85 15.65
CA THR A 510 -7.42 -3.73 17.12
C THR A 510 -8.61 -2.92 17.63
N ARG A 511 -9.00 -1.82 16.96
CA ARG A 511 -10.24 -1.10 17.28
C ARG A 511 -11.49 -1.97 17.11
N ASN A 512 -11.55 -2.76 16.03
CA ASN A 512 -12.67 -3.68 15.80
C ASN A 512 -12.70 -4.83 16.81
N ALA A 513 -11.53 -5.32 17.26
CA ALA A 513 -11.43 -6.29 18.34
C ALA A 513 -11.87 -5.66 19.67
N ARG A 514 -11.44 -4.42 19.96
CA ARG A 514 -11.83 -3.66 21.15
C ARG A 514 -13.34 -3.47 21.20
N LYS A 515 -13.97 -2.98 20.12
CA LYS A 515 -15.44 -2.85 20.03
C LYS A 515 -16.17 -4.17 20.27
N ARG A 516 -15.66 -5.28 19.75
CA ARG A 516 -16.23 -6.63 19.97
C ARG A 516 -16.13 -7.06 21.43
N LEU A 517 -15.02 -6.74 22.10
CA LEU A 517 -14.80 -7.09 23.51
C LEU A 517 -15.50 -6.14 24.48
N GLU A 518 -15.64 -4.86 24.14
CA GLU A 518 -16.27 -3.82 24.96
C GLU A 518 -17.81 -3.91 25.01
N GLY A 519 -18.44 -4.72 24.15
CA GLY A 519 -19.89 -4.92 24.12
C GLY A 519 -20.52 -5.40 25.44
N LEU A 520 -19.70 -5.67 26.47
CA LEU A 520 -20.10 -6.05 27.82
C LEU A 520 -19.63 -5.07 28.92
N THR A 521 -18.46 -4.44 28.79
CA THR A 521 -17.89 -3.44 29.73
C THR A 521 -16.81 -2.58 29.06
N SER A 522 -16.64 -1.32 29.49
CA SER A 522 -15.50 -0.49 29.05
C SER A 522 -14.18 -1.06 29.57
N LEU A 523 -13.26 -1.41 28.68
CA LEU A 523 -11.96 -1.98 29.04
C LEU A 523 -10.89 -0.88 29.10
N SER A 524 -10.06 -0.91 30.15
CA SER A 524 -8.83 -0.10 30.17
C SER A 524 -7.87 -0.59 29.08
N ASP A 525 -6.92 0.23 28.63
CA ASP A 525 -5.94 -0.20 27.62
C ASP A 525 -5.11 -1.40 28.13
N GLN A 526 -4.78 -1.44 29.42
CA GLN A 526 -4.05 -2.57 30.00
C GLN A 526 -4.89 -3.84 30.03
N ASP A 527 -6.17 -3.74 30.40
CA ASP A 527 -7.07 -4.89 30.37
C ASP A 527 -7.26 -5.34 28.94
N PHE A 528 -7.57 -4.44 28.00
CA PHE A 528 -7.68 -4.78 26.59
C PHE A 528 -6.43 -5.47 26.05
N LEU A 529 -5.21 -5.00 26.37
CA LEU A 529 -3.96 -5.64 25.92
C LEU A 529 -3.71 -7.02 26.56
N ARG A 530 -4.23 -7.28 27.76
CA ARG A 530 -4.30 -8.65 28.32
C ARG A 530 -5.30 -9.50 27.54
N LEU A 531 -6.41 -8.90 27.12
CA LEU A 531 -7.49 -9.53 26.36
C LEU A 531 -7.25 -9.51 24.84
N TYR A 532 -6.15 -8.96 24.33
CA TYR A 532 -5.83 -8.92 22.90
C TYR A 532 -4.33 -8.62 22.76
N PRO A 533 -3.49 -9.67 22.81
CA PRO A 533 -2.04 -9.53 22.91
C PRO A 533 -1.48 -8.74 21.72
N PRO A 534 -0.47 -7.88 21.97
CA PRO A 534 0.18 -7.14 20.90
C PRO A 534 0.78 -8.07 19.86
N ARG A 535 0.58 -7.70 18.60
CA ARG A 535 1.08 -8.41 17.43
C ARG A 535 1.36 -7.41 16.33
N MET A 536 2.11 -7.83 15.31
CA MET A 536 2.23 -7.03 14.10
C MET A 536 0.84 -6.78 13.52
N THR A 537 0.53 -5.51 13.21
CA THR A 537 -0.69 -5.11 12.48
C THR A 537 -0.32 -4.58 11.11
N ALA A 538 -1.30 -4.44 10.22
CA ALA A 538 -1.08 -3.85 8.89
C ALA A 538 -0.47 -2.43 8.97
N GLU A 539 -0.85 -1.64 9.97
CA GLU A 539 -0.33 -0.28 10.20
C GLU A 539 1.13 -0.30 10.67
N ILE A 540 1.49 -1.17 11.62
CA ILE A 540 2.88 -1.31 12.07
C ILE A 540 3.76 -1.84 10.92
N TRP A 541 3.25 -2.80 10.17
CA TRP A 541 3.91 -3.32 8.96
C TRP A 541 4.09 -2.23 7.91
N SER A 542 3.04 -1.44 7.65
CA SER A 542 3.09 -0.29 6.76
C SER A 542 4.18 0.69 7.15
N ILE A 543 4.35 0.93 8.46
CA ILE A 543 5.39 1.82 8.98
C ILE A 543 6.78 1.24 8.76
N LEU A 544 6.98 -0.03 9.13
CA LEU A 544 8.24 -0.72 8.91
C LEU A 544 8.62 -0.68 7.42
N THR A 545 7.75 -1.16 6.55
CA THR A 545 7.95 -1.18 5.09
C THR A 545 8.22 0.21 4.54
N SER A 546 7.45 1.22 4.95
CA SER A 546 7.64 2.60 4.49
C SER A 546 8.99 3.18 4.90
N ASN A 547 9.38 3.06 6.17
CA ASN A 547 10.67 3.55 6.65
C ASN A 547 11.83 2.88 5.92
N LEU A 548 11.74 1.56 5.70
CA LEU A 548 12.75 0.83 4.93
C LEU A 548 12.89 1.36 3.51
N LEU A 549 11.78 1.64 2.84
CA LEU A 549 11.81 2.12 1.46
C LEU A 549 12.28 3.58 1.36
N LEU A 550 11.80 4.45 2.25
CA LEU A 550 12.21 5.86 2.32
C LEU A 550 13.74 5.98 2.51
N GLU A 551 14.29 5.22 3.46
CA GLU A 551 15.73 5.25 3.78
C GLU A 551 16.59 4.68 2.64
N ASN A 552 16.18 3.58 2.02
CA ASN A 552 17.01 2.88 1.03
C ASN A 552 16.95 3.51 -0.38
N PHE A 553 15.85 4.17 -0.73
CA PHE A 553 15.67 4.76 -2.08
C PHE A 553 15.81 6.27 -2.12
N ASN A 554 16.10 6.91 -0.98
CA ASN A 554 16.17 8.37 -0.86
C ASN A 554 14.95 9.04 -1.52
N CYS A 555 13.77 8.52 -1.19
CA CYS A 555 12.48 9.03 -1.63
C CYS A 555 11.75 9.72 -0.48
N GLU A 556 10.83 10.61 -0.84
CA GLU A 556 10.09 11.40 0.14
C GLU A 556 8.75 10.77 0.49
N VAL A 557 8.17 10.03 -0.45
CA VAL A 557 6.85 9.41 -0.32
C VAL A 557 6.93 7.98 -0.82
N VAL A 558 6.20 7.09 -0.15
CA VAL A 558 6.01 5.69 -0.55
C VAL A 558 4.51 5.43 -0.68
N LEU A 559 4.09 4.87 -1.81
CA LEU A 559 2.72 4.44 -2.08
C LEU A 559 2.75 2.98 -2.56
N LEU A 560 2.20 2.06 -1.77
CA LEU A 560 2.11 0.63 -2.12
C LEU A 560 0.71 0.09 -1.89
N LYS A 561 0.36 -1.01 -2.54
CA LYS A 561 -0.79 -1.83 -2.14
C LYS A 561 -0.45 -2.58 -0.84
N SER A 562 -1.34 -2.53 0.14
CA SER A 562 -1.23 -3.29 1.38
C SER A 562 -1.55 -4.75 1.10
N PRO A 563 -0.84 -5.70 1.71
CA PRO A 563 -1.27 -7.09 1.69
C PRO A 563 -2.54 -7.21 2.56
N GLU A 564 -3.69 -7.47 1.93
CA GLU A 564 -5.02 -7.35 2.55
C GLU A 564 -5.24 -8.30 3.76
N ASP A 565 -4.54 -9.44 3.82
CA ASP A 565 -4.76 -10.48 4.84
C ASP A 565 -3.51 -11.01 5.57
N ALA A 566 -2.32 -10.52 5.24
CA ALA A 566 -1.08 -11.24 5.55
C ALA A 566 -0.56 -11.09 7.00
N VAL A 567 -0.96 -10.07 7.77
CA VAL A 567 -0.13 -9.62 8.90
C VAL A 567 -0.86 -9.70 10.25
N TYR A 568 -1.17 -10.91 10.72
CA TYR A 568 -1.82 -11.08 12.05
C TYR A 568 -1.27 -12.22 12.90
N MET A 569 -0.05 -12.70 12.64
CA MET A 569 0.58 -13.70 13.49
C MET A 569 1.31 -13.04 14.67
N PRO A 570 0.98 -13.42 15.92
CA PRO A 570 1.72 -13.02 17.11
C PRO A 570 3.04 -13.80 17.22
N GLY A 571 4.08 -13.15 17.73
CA GLY A 571 5.40 -13.78 17.89
C GLY A 571 6.40 -13.42 16.80
N ALA A 572 7.51 -14.15 16.82
CA ALA A 572 8.59 -14.03 15.84
C ALA A 572 8.15 -14.55 14.46
N TRP A 573 8.66 -13.94 13.39
CA TRP A 573 8.40 -14.38 12.02
C TRP A 573 9.58 -15.17 11.48
N PRO A 574 9.39 -16.49 11.27
CA PRO A 574 10.37 -17.28 10.55
C PRO A 574 10.42 -16.87 9.08
N ARG A 575 11.55 -17.13 8.43
CA ARG A 575 11.80 -16.84 7.02
C ARG A 575 10.70 -17.37 6.10
N LEU A 576 10.23 -18.60 6.35
CA LEU A 576 9.14 -19.18 5.57
C LEU A 576 7.88 -18.32 5.62
N LEU A 577 7.46 -17.88 6.82
CA LEU A 577 6.30 -17.00 6.97
C LEU A 577 6.52 -15.68 6.22
N ALA A 578 7.68 -15.05 6.37
CA ALA A 578 7.96 -13.80 5.67
C ALA A 578 7.89 -13.94 4.13
N TYR A 579 8.35 -15.07 3.57
CA TYR A 579 8.18 -15.37 2.14
C TYR A 579 6.70 -15.47 1.75
N GLU A 580 5.90 -16.18 2.55
CA GLU A 580 4.45 -16.29 2.33
C GLU A 580 3.74 -14.94 2.34
N LEU A 581 4.09 -14.07 3.30
CA LEU A 581 3.46 -12.75 3.44
C LEU A 581 3.86 -11.80 2.30
N LEU A 582 5.02 -12.00 1.70
CA LEU A 582 5.60 -11.17 0.65
C LEU A 582 5.47 -11.80 -0.74
N LYS A 583 4.61 -12.79 -0.93
CA LYS A 583 4.47 -13.55 -2.18
C LYS A 583 4.04 -12.74 -3.41
N GLN A 584 3.53 -11.53 -3.22
CA GLN A 584 3.05 -10.71 -4.33
C GLN A 584 4.23 -10.23 -5.20
N ASP A 585 4.15 -10.50 -6.50
CA ASP A 585 5.11 -10.05 -7.52
C ASP A 585 4.93 -8.56 -7.84
N ASP A 586 5.05 -7.72 -6.82
CA ASP A 586 4.94 -6.28 -6.96
C ASP A 586 6.34 -5.69 -7.14
N THR A 587 6.56 -5.00 -8.24
CA THR A 587 7.78 -4.22 -8.49
C THR A 587 7.61 -2.79 -7.97
N VAL A 588 8.71 -2.07 -7.79
CA VAL A 588 8.67 -0.65 -7.36
C VAL A 588 9.44 0.23 -8.33
N ALA A 589 8.91 1.42 -8.59
CA ALA A 589 9.55 2.44 -9.42
C ALA A 589 9.51 3.80 -8.72
N LEU A 590 10.51 4.64 -9.01
CA LEU A 590 10.53 6.03 -8.54
C LEU A 590 9.91 6.95 -9.58
N TYR A 591 9.02 7.83 -9.12
CA TYR A 591 8.39 8.88 -9.90
C TYR A 591 8.74 10.24 -9.31
N ASP A 592 9.19 11.19 -10.13
CA ASP A 592 9.31 12.59 -9.73
C ASP A 592 7.96 13.28 -10.04
N LEU A 593 7.10 13.42 -9.02
CA LEU A 593 5.73 13.93 -9.17
C LEU A 593 5.62 15.39 -8.73
N SER A 594 4.91 16.25 -9.47
CA SER A 594 4.58 17.58 -8.92
C SER A 594 3.64 17.46 -7.72
N GLY A 595 3.66 18.45 -6.83
CA GLY A 595 2.74 18.46 -5.68
C GLY A 595 1.27 18.41 -6.10
N THR A 596 0.93 18.94 -7.29
CA THR A 596 -0.40 18.80 -7.89
C THR A 596 -0.71 17.35 -8.27
N GLN A 597 0.23 16.65 -8.93
CA GLN A 597 0.08 15.23 -9.30
C GLN A 597 -0.03 14.34 -8.06
N LEU A 598 0.86 14.52 -7.08
CA LEU A 598 0.82 13.77 -5.83
C LEU A 598 -0.51 14.00 -5.08
N ALA A 599 -0.98 15.25 -4.99
CA ALA A 599 -2.28 15.54 -4.40
C ALA A 599 -3.45 14.87 -5.16
N ALA A 600 -3.36 14.74 -6.49
CA ALA A 600 -4.37 14.04 -7.29
C ALA A 600 -4.37 12.52 -7.02
N LEU A 601 -3.20 11.88 -6.95
CA LEU A 601 -3.09 10.47 -6.56
C LEU A 601 -3.64 10.22 -5.15
N LEU A 602 -3.33 11.11 -4.20
CA LEU A 602 -3.78 10.96 -2.81
C LEU A 602 -5.30 11.11 -2.63
N LYS A 603 -6.01 11.64 -3.61
CA LYS A 603 -7.49 11.64 -3.65
C LYS A 603 -8.08 10.30 -4.07
N LEU A 604 -7.31 9.48 -4.80
CA LEU A 604 -7.69 8.12 -5.19
C LEU A 604 -7.32 7.08 -4.12
N ALA A 605 -6.53 7.49 -3.12
CA ALA A 605 -6.05 6.61 -2.06
C ALA A 605 -7.19 6.08 -1.19
N ASP A 606 -7.16 4.78 -0.92
CA ASP A 606 -8.10 4.09 -0.05
C ASP A 606 -7.37 3.42 1.14
N ALA A 607 -8.12 2.70 1.98
CA ALA A 607 -7.59 2.05 3.18
C ALA A 607 -6.66 0.86 2.89
N SER A 608 -6.65 0.34 1.65
CA SER A 608 -5.76 -0.72 1.22
C SER A 608 -4.37 -0.20 0.84
N TRP A 609 -4.09 1.11 0.93
CA TRP A 609 -2.78 1.64 0.55
C TRP A 609 -1.85 1.79 1.76
N ILE A 610 -0.60 1.36 1.57
CA ILE A 610 0.52 1.73 2.43
C ILE A 610 1.01 3.11 1.99
N LYS A 611 1.00 4.07 2.92
CA LYS A 611 1.42 5.46 2.69
C LYS A 611 2.55 5.81 3.65
N GLY A 612 3.75 5.98 3.10
CA GLY A 612 4.94 6.41 3.82
C GLY A 612 5.32 7.85 3.48
N GLY A 613 5.90 8.58 4.43
CA GLY A 613 6.37 9.95 4.20
C GLY A 613 5.27 11.02 4.32
N LEU A 614 4.02 10.61 4.56
CA LEU A 614 2.83 11.46 4.55
C LEU A 614 2.18 11.57 5.93
N SER A 615 1.58 12.71 6.24
CA SER A 615 0.70 12.83 7.42
C SER A 615 -0.57 11.99 7.27
N HIS A 616 -1.26 11.74 8.38
CA HIS A 616 -2.49 10.93 8.39
C HIS A 616 -3.58 11.47 7.44
N ASP A 617 -3.71 12.80 7.34
CA ASP A 617 -4.64 13.50 6.46
C ASP A 617 -4.10 13.73 5.04
N ASN A 618 -2.95 13.15 4.71
CA ASN A 618 -2.25 13.30 3.43
C ASN A 618 -1.91 14.76 3.04
N SER A 619 -1.96 15.72 3.98
CA SER A 619 -1.74 17.15 3.68
C SER A 619 -0.28 17.60 3.81
N LYS A 620 0.56 16.78 4.44
CA LYS A 620 1.98 17.05 4.67
C LYS A 620 2.87 15.92 4.18
N VAL A 621 4.08 16.27 3.76
CA VAL A 621 5.19 15.36 3.42
C VAL A 621 6.36 15.67 4.38
N TRP A 622 6.85 14.68 5.14
CA TRP A 622 7.86 14.89 6.19
C TRP A 622 7.52 16.05 7.16
N ASN A 623 6.27 16.07 7.62
CA ASN A 623 5.65 17.13 8.44
C ASN A 623 5.75 18.56 7.84
N ARG A 624 5.94 18.69 6.53
CA ARG A 624 5.86 19.95 5.78
C ARG A 624 4.60 19.99 4.94
N PRO A 625 3.88 21.13 4.84
CA PRO A 625 2.73 21.23 3.95
C PRO A 625 3.06 20.77 2.53
N LEU A 626 2.17 20.00 1.91
CA LEU A 626 2.29 19.59 0.52
C LEU A 626 2.25 20.83 -0.40
N GLN A 627 3.36 21.13 -1.05
CA GLN A 627 3.53 22.30 -1.90
C GLN A 627 3.30 21.94 -3.37
N LYS A 628 2.32 22.59 -4.00
CA LYS A 628 1.93 22.30 -5.39
C LYS A 628 3.06 22.50 -6.40
N ASN A 629 3.96 23.46 -6.16
CA ASN A 629 5.07 23.85 -7.02
C ASN A 629 6.41 23.17 -6.65
N ALA A 630 6.38 22.14 -5.81
CA ALA A 630 7.53 21.30 -5.52
C ALA A 630 7.37 19.94 -6.22
N TYR A 631 8.48 19.31 -6.57
CA TYR A 631 8.48 17.91 -7.03
C TYR A 631 8.77 16.98 -5.87
N TYR A 632 8.06 15.87 -5.76
CA TYR A 632 8.22 14.86 -4.73
C TYR A 632 8.69 13.57 -5.36
N ARG A 633 9.83 13.08 -4.88
CA ARG A 633 10.30 11.75 -5.28
C ARG A 633 9.45 10.70 -4.57
N THR A 634 8.60 10.02 -5.33
CA THR A 634 7.59 9.10 -4.84
C THR A 634 7.90 7.69 -5.33
N LEU A 635 8.06 6.74 -4.41
CA LEU A 635 8.19 5.32 -4.75
C LEU A 635 6.79 4.71 -4.83
N ILE A 636 6.42 4.20 -6.00
CA ILE A 636 5.10 3.63 -6.27
C ILE A 636 5.28 2.18 -6.71
N SER A 637 4.45 1.28 -6.16
CA SER A 637 4.42 -0.10 -6.59
C SER A 637 3.75 -0.30 -7.96
N SER A 638 4.08 -1.36 -8.68
CA SER A 638 3.43 -1.69 -9.97
C SER A 638 1.93 -1.91 -9.82
N SER A 639 1.50 -2.57 -8.75
CA SER A 639 0.08 -2.81 -8.45
C SER A 639 -0.75 -1.53 -8.36
N LEU A 640 -0.14 -0.40 -7.96
CA LEU A 640 -0.80 0.91 -7.97
C LEU A 640 -0.56 1.67 -9.28
N SER A 641 0.69 1.73 -9.75
CA SER A 641 1.03 2.56 -10.91
C SER A 641 0.45 2.05 -12.24
N ASN A 642 0.12 0.76 -12.33
CA ASN A 642 -0.52 0.17 -13.51
C ASN A 642 -2.04 0.36 -13.54
N ARG A 643 -2.65 0.91 -12.48
CA ARG A 643 -4.08 1.18 -12.49
C ARG A 643 -4.42 2.20 -13.59
N SER A 644 -5.50 1.94 -14.31
CA SER A 644 -5.96 2.80 -15.41
C SER A 644 -6.23 4.25 -14.97
N ASP A 645 -6.66 4.47 -13.72
CA ASP A 645 -6.91 5.80 -13.15
C ASP A 645 -5.63 6.56 -12.73
N PHE A 646 -4.49 5.87 -12.60
CA PHE A 646 -3.19 6.50 -12.33
C PHE A 646 -2.51 7.01 -13.61
N SER A 647 -2.67 6.29 -14.72
CA SER A 647 -2.00 6.59 -15.99
C SER A 647 -2.16 8.06 -16.42
N PRO A 648 -3.36 8.68 -16.39
CA PRO A 648 -3.52 10.10 -16.72
C PRO A 648 -2.75 11.05 -15.80
N ILE A 649 -2.60 10.70 -14.51
CA ILE A 649 -1.92 11.53 -13.50
C ILE A 649 -0.40 11.37 -13.61
N LEU A 650 0.08 10.15 -13.86
CA LEU A 650 1.49 9.83 -14.03
C LEU A 650 2.02 10.24 -15.41
N LYS A 651 1.14 10.53 -16.38
CA LYS A 651 1.52 10.99 -17.72
C LYS A 651 2.42 12.24 -17.63
N GLY A 652 3.62 12.14 -18.23
CA GLY A 652 4.61 13.21 -18.24
C GLY A 652 5.48 13.31 -16.98
N SER A 653 5.25 12.46 -15.96
CA SER A 653 6.17 12.33 -14.84
C SER A 653 7.44 11.55 -15.24
N LYS A 654 8.56 11.86 -14.60
CA LYS A 654 9.83 11.15 -14.84
C LYS A 654 9.84 9.84 -14.04
N LYS A 655 9.59 8.73 -14.72
CA LYS A 655 9.69 7.36 -14.17
C LYS A 655 11.15 6.88 -14.18
N ARG A 656 11.60 6.26 -13.10
CA ARG A 656 12.90 5.57 -12.96
C ARG A 656 12.62 4.14 -12.50
N GLU A 657 12.56 3.23 -13.45
CA GLU A 657 12.32 1.79 -13.21
C GLU A 657 13.57 1.08 -12.70
N GLU A 658 14.72 1.49 -13.24
CA GLU A 658 16.00 0.91 -12.91
C GLU A 658 16.56 1.52 -11.62
N LEU A 659 16.33 0.82 -10.52
CA LEU A 659 16.81 1.20 -9.20
C LEU A 659 18.03 0.36 -8.83
N LYS A 660 18.94 0.94 -8.03
CA LYS A 660 20.04 0.19 -7.45
C LYS A 660 19.49 -0.66 -6.32
N ASN A 661 19.67 -1.98 -6.39
CA ASN A 661 19.35 -2.86 -5.28
C ASN A 661 20.34 -2.62 -4.13
N PRO A 662 19.90 -2.06 -2.98
CA PRO A 662 20.79 -1.78 -1.84
C PRO A 662 21.29 -3.05 -1.13
N PHE A 663 20.74 -4.21 -1.50
CA PHE A 663 21.05 -5.53 -0.92
C PHE A 663 21.74 -6.48 -1.91
N SER A 664 21.88 -6.11 -3.19
CA SER A 664 22.63 -6.91 -4.15
C SER A 664 24.13 -6.88 -3.84
N GLU A 665 24.81 -8.01 -3.98
CA GLU A 665 26.27 -8.10 -3.94
C GLU A 665 26.93 -7.27 -5.04
N THR A 666 26.19 -6.96 -6.11
CA THR A 666 26.63 -6.14 -7.24
C THR A 666 25.83 -4.82 -7.30
N PRO A 667 26.08 -3.87 -6.36
CA PRO A 667 25.23 -2.67 -6.15
C PRO A 667 25.19 -1.68 -7.33
N ASN A 668 25.97 -1.91 -8.39
CA ASN A 668 25.98 -1.08 -9.59
C ASN A 668 25.08 -1.60 -10.72
N LYS A 669 24.56 -2.82 -10.63
CA LYS A 669 23.62 -3.32 -11.63
C LYS A 669 22.24 -2.71 -11.37
N ARG A 670 21.73 -2.02 -12.38
CA ARG A 670 20.35 -1.55 -12.42
C ARG A 670 19.47 -2.74 -12.80
N GLU A 671 18.45 -3.01 -11.99
CA GLU A 671 17.54 -4.13 -12.18
C GLU A 671 16.13 -3.75 -11.77
N ILE A 672 15.14 -4.51 -12.27
CA ILE A 672 13.76 -4.41 -11.82
C ILE A 672 13.70 -4.89 -10.37
N LEU A 673 13.29 -4.01 -9.46
CA LEU A 673 13.23 -4.34 -8.04
C LEU A 673 11.84 -4.80 -7.64
N TYR A 674 11.77 -6.05 -7.19
CA TYR A 674 10.60 -6.60 -6.54
C TYR A 674 10.57 -6.17 -5.07
N LEU A 675 9.41 -5.68 -4.61
CA LEU A 675 9.17 -5.25 -3.23
C LEU A 675 9.54 -6.34 -2.22
N ARG A 676 9.17 -7.59 -2.52
CA ARG A 676 9.53 -8.79 -1.76
C ARG A 676 11.04 -8.86 -1.47
N ASN A 677 11.86 -8.75 -2.50
CA ASN A 677 13.32 -8.89 -2.37
C ASN A 677 13.94 -7.77 -1.55
N ILE A 678 13.43 -6.55 -1.72
CA ILE A 678 13.89 -5.40 -0.95
C ILE A 678 13.65 -5.66 0.54
N LEU A 679 12.44 -6.09 0.89
CA LEU A 679 12.06 -6.30 2.28
C LEU A 679 12.78 -7.52 2.89
N LEU A 680 12.87 -8.63 2.18
CA LEU A 680 13.58 -9.83 2.66
C LEU A 680 15.09 -9.62 2.74
N GLY A 681 15.69 -9.02 1.72
CA GLY A 681 17.12 -8.71 1.71
C GLY A 681 17.50 -7.78 2.87
N PHE A 682 16.62 -6.85 3.25
CA PHE A 682 16.80 -6.06 4.46
C PHE A 682 16.77 -6.93 5.73
N LEU A 683 15.71 -7.73 5.91
CA LEU A 683 15.53 -8.54 7.12
C LEU A 683 16.67 -9.56 7.31
N GLU A 684 17.06 -10.25 6.25
CA GLU A 684 18.19 -11.21 6.24
C GLU A 684 19.53 -10.54 6.60
N LYS A 685 19.81 -9.38 6.00
CA LYS A 685 21.03 -8.60 6.27
C LYS A 685 21.10 -8.11 7.72
N LYS A 686 19.97 -7.87 8.38
CA LYS A 686 19.91 -7.47 9.79
C LYS A 686 19.97 -8.66 10.73
N GLN A 687 19.30 -9.76 10.40
CA GLN A 687 19.33 -11.00 11.17
C GLN A 687 20.77 -11.50 11.35
N SER A 688 21.55 -11.57 10.26
CA SER A 688 22.95 -12.03 10.27
C SER A 688 23.88 -11.23 11.19
N LYS A 689 23.49 -10.02 11.62
CA LYS A 689 24.28 -9.14 12.50
C LYS A 689 23.89 -9.22 13.97
N GLY A 690 22.86 -9.98 14.35
CA GLY A 690 22.39 -10.12 15.74
C GLY A 690 21.88 -8.83 16.40
N LYS A 691 21.66 -7.76 15.64
CA LYS A 691 21.24 -6.42 16.13
C LYS A 691 19.76 -6.10 15.83
N LEU A 692 18.97 -7.15 15.57
CA LEU A 692 17.66 -7.03 14.94
C LEU A 692 16.66 -6.22 15.79
N SER A 693 16.71 -6.29 17.13
CA SER A 693 15.68 -5.69 18.00
C SER A 693 15.67 -4.16 18.00
N LYS A 694 16.79 -3.51 18.30
CA LYS A 694 16.81 -2.04 18.49
C LYS A 694 16.62 -1.25 17.19
N GLU A 695 17.26 -1.68 16.11
CA GLU A 695 17.16 -0.98 14.82
C GLU A 695 15.79 -1.16 14.17
N ILE A 696 15.12 -2.29 14.41
CA ILE A 696 13.74 -2.49 13.98
C ILE A 696 12.81 -1.66 14.85
N GLU A 697 12.98 -1.65 16.17
CA GLU A 697 12.16 -0.85 17.08
C GLU A 697 12.11 0.63 16.65
N GLU A 698 13.25 1.23 16.32
CA GLU A 698 13.31 2.61 15.81
C GLU A 698 12.45 2.76 14.54
N ARG A 699 12.56 1.80 13.60
CA ARG A 699 11.81 1.81 12.32
C ARG A 699 10.35 1.40 12.43
N LEU A 700 9.86 0.96 13.58
CA LEU A 700 8.43 0.72 13.80
C LEU A 700 7.68 2.02 14.12
N LEU A 701 8.41 3.13 14.34
CA LEU A 701 7.83 4.46 14.55
C LEU A 701 7.81 5.25 13.23
N PRO A 702 6.75 6.03 12.94
CA PRO A 702 6.63 6.80 11.70
C PRO A 702 7.64 7.97 11.71
N HIS A 703 8.86 7.74 11.22
CA HIS A 703 9.93 8.74 11.22
C HIS A 703 9.56 10.01 10.45
N TRP A 704 8.61 9.90 9.52
CA TRP A 704 8.13 11.03 8.73
C TRP A 704 7.20 12.00 9.45
N GLU A 705 6.77 11.68 10.67
CA GLU A 705 6.15 12.66 11.56
C GLU A 705 7.17 13.68 12.08
N LYS A 706 8.46 13.30 12.09
CA LYS A 706 9.55 14.22 12.41
C LYS A 706 9.99 14.97 11.15
N LYS A 707 10.16 16.27 11.29
CA LYS A 707 10.57 17.15 10.21
C LYS A 707 12.07 16.97 9.92
N GLN A 708 12.40 16.22 8.87
CA GLN A 708 13.80 15.99 8.46
C GLN A 708 14.48 17.27 8.00
N SER A 709 15.80 17.39 8.16
CA SER A 709 16.56 18.51 7.60
C SER A 709 16.45 18.53 6.06
N LEU A 710 16.07 19.68 5.52
CA LEU A 710 15.88 19.90 4.08
C LEU A 710 16.59 21.19 3.67
N LEU A 711 17.50 21.08 2.71
CA LEU A 711 18.01 22.23 1.97
C LEU A 711 17.16 22.40 0.70
N SER A 712 16.71 23.62 0.42
CA SER A 712 15.95 23.96 -0.78
C SER A 712 16.44 25.26 -1.40
N LEU A 713 16.38 25.35 -2.72
CA LEU A 713 16.55 26.59 -3.47
C LEU A 713 15.20 26.99 -4.07
N LYS A 714 14.68 28.14 -3.68
CA LYS A 714 13.43 28.68 -4.20
C LYS A 714 13.73 29.80 -5.17
N ILE A 715 13.22 29.69 -6.39
CA ILE A 715 13.15 30.78 -7.37
C ILE A 715 11.73 31.30 -7.30
N SER A 716 11.56 32.57 -6.91
CA SER A 716 10.26 33.22 -6.80
C SER A 716 10.23 34.46 -7.67
N ASP A 717 9.07 34.73 -8.26
CA ASP A 717 8.79 35.93 -9.03
C ASP A 717 9.87 36.23 -10.08
N LEU A 718 10.42 35.22 -10.78
CA LEU A 718 11.18 35.47 -12.00
C LEU A 718 10.19 36.02 -13.02
N GLN A 719 10.17 37.34 -13.15
CA GLN A 719 9.07 38.07 -13.76
C GLN A 719 9.58 39.09 -14.78
N LEU A 720 8.86 39.18 -15.89
CA LEU A 720 8.91 40.32 -16.80
C LEU A 720 7.62 41.14 -16.59
N THR A 721 7.76 42.41 -16.23
CA THR A 721 6.64 43.33 -15.92
C THR A 721 6.47 44.39 -16.99
N PHE A 722 5.21 44.76 -17.21
CA PHE A 722 4.80 46.00 -17.85
C PHE A 722 3.81 46.69 -16.92
N SER A 723 4.10 47.93 -16.52
CA SER A 723 3.31 48.64 -15.50
C SER A 723 3.15 50.12 -15.77
N GLY A 724 1.99 50.65 -15.37
CA GLY A 724 1.72 52.08 -15.26
C GLY A 724 1.85 52.53 -13.80
N TYR A 725 2.48 53.69 -13.62
CA TYR A 725 2.76 54.30 -12.32
C TYR A 725 1.93 55.58 -12.18
N ASN A 726 1.23 55.75 -11.05
CA ASN A 726 0.52 56.98 -10.71
C ASN A 726 0.88 57.41 -9.28
N ALA A 727 1.46 58.60 -9.10
CA ALA A 727 1.82 59.14 -7.80
C ALA A 727 0.94 60.32 -7.41
N LEU A 728 0.41 60.27 -6.18
CA LEU A 728 -0.14 61.41 -5.48
C LEU A 728 0.94 61.90 -4.51
N ASN A 729 1.91 62.64 -5.04
CA ASN A 729 3.02 63.18 -4.25
C ASN A 729 2.89 64.70 -4.08
N ASN A 730 3.23 65.17 -2.88
CA ASN A 730 3.50 66.57 -2.64
C ASN A 730 4.97 66.86 -3.00
N GLN A 731 5.25 67.99 -3.63
CA GLN A 731 6.62 68.46 -3.94
C GLN A 731 7.54 68.51 -2.71
N THR A 732 6.95 68.57 -1.50
CA THR A 732 7.68 68.49 -0.22
C THR A 732 8.47 67.20 -0.02
N TYR A 733 8.22 66.15 -0.80
CA TYR A 733 8.90 64.86 -0.71
C TYR A 733 10.08 64.67 -1.67
N SER A 734 10.51 65.73 -2.37
CA SER A 734 11.64 65.67 -3.32
C SER A 734 12.97 65.20 -2.69
N ALA A 735 13.12 65.31 -1.38
CA ALA A 735 14.29 64.83 -0.64
C ALA A 735 14.26 63.32 -0.33
N VAL A 736 13.11 62.65 -0.46
CA VAL A 736 12.98 61.22 -0.16
C VAL A 736 13.62 60.40 -1.26
N ARG A 737 14.54 59.52 -0.87
CA ARG A 737 15.29 58.64 -1.79
C ARG A 737 14.54 57.35 -2.08
N GLU A 738 13.28 57.50 -2.47
CA GLU A 738 12.44 56.39 -2.88
C GLU A 738 11.78 56.79 -4.19
N THR A 739 12.10 56.08 -5.27
CA THR A 739 11.64 56.43 -6.60
C THR A 739 10.11 56.36 -6.71
N ARG A 740 9.46 55.51 -5.90
CA ARG A 740 7.99 55.47 -5.76
C ARG A 740 7.39 56.70 -5.09
N VAL A 741 8.19 57.58 -4.49
CA VAL A 741 7.74 58.83 -3.86
C VAL A 741 7.93 60.01 -4.80
N THR A 742 9.02 60.05 -5.55
CA THR A 742 9.46 61.24 -6.31
C THR A 742 9.21 61.16 -7.82
N SER A 743 8.93 59.98 -8.37
CA SER A 743 8.70 59.84 -9.81
C SER A 743 7.37 60.45 -10.27
N PRO A 744 7.31 60.97 -11.51
CA PRO A 744 6.05 61.32 -12.17
C PRO A 744 5.36 60.09 -12.77
N ASN A 745 4.12 60.27 -13.24
CA ASN A 745 3.29 59.22 -13.85
C ASN A 745 3.91 58.67 -15.13
N ASN A 746 4.26 57.38 -15.14
CA ASN A 746 5.15 56.79 -16.13
C ASN A 746 4.73 55.36 -16.50
N LEU A 747 5.27 54.86 -17.62
CA LEU A 747 5.08 53.48 -18.09
C LEU A 747 6.42 52.74 -18.04
N THR A 748 6.53 51.70 -17.23
CA THR A 748 7.78 50.98 -16.97
C THR A 748 7.75 49.56 -17.55
N TYR A 749 8.90 49.08 -17.98
CA TYR A 749 9.15 47.67 -18.26
C TYR A 749 10.31 47.19 -17.41
N GLY A 750 10.21 45.99 -16.86
CA GLY A 750 11.21 45.55 -15.90
C GLY A 750 11.27 44.06 -15.67
N GLY A 751 12.30 43.68 -14.92
CA GLY A 751 12.56 42.34 -14.46
C GLY A 751 12.57 42.31 -12.94
N ARG A 752 11.97 41.28 -12.35
CA ARG A 752 12.14 40.93 -10.94
C ARG A 752 12.56 39.48 -10.83
N THR A 753 13.35 39.14 -9.83
CA THR A 753 13.59 37.77 -9.40
C THR A 753 13.98 37.73 -7.94
N LYS A 754 13.59 36.67 -7.24
CA LYS A 754 14.04 36.38 -5.88
C LYS A 754 14.54 34.95 -5.80
N LEU A 755 15.79 34.79 -5.43
CA LEU A 755 16.43 33.52 -5.16
C LEU A 755 16.55 33.35 -3.65
N SER A 756 16.08 32.23 -3.10
CA SER A 756 16.15 31.94 -1.68
C SER A 756 16.76 30.56 -1.43
N LEU A 757 17.84 30.49 -0.66
CA LEU A 757 18.38 29.26 -0.10
C LEU A 757 17.77 29.05 1.29
N ILE A 758 17.04 27.95 1.46
CA ILE A 758 16.27 27.63 2.66
C ILE A 758 16.84 26.36 3.27
N PHE A 759 17.38 26.45 4.48
CA PHE A 759 17.66 25.30 5.33
C PHE A 759 16.55 25.18 6.36
N ASP A 760 15.89 24.03 6.39
CA ASP A 760 14.69 23.84 7.19
C ASP A 760 14.76 22.51 7.94
N ASN A 761 14.63 22.54 9.27
CA ASN A 761 14.59 21.34 10.11
C ASN A 761 13.49 21.48 11.19
N GLU A 762 13.47 20.56 12.15
CA GLU A 762 12.51 20.57 13.25
C GLU A 762 12.59 21.84 14.11
N PRO A 763 13.73 22.21 14.74
CA PRO A 763 13.80 23.39 15.61
C PRO A 763 13.97 24.73 14.88
N LEU A 764 14.38 24.74 13.60
CA LEU A 764 14.90 25.93 12.93
C LEU A 764 14.55 25.98 11.44
N THR A 765 14.14 27.16 10.97
CA THR A 765 14.19 27.54 9.55
C THR A 765 15.20 28.67 9.37
N PHE A 766 16.14 28.52 8.44
CA PHE A 766 17.11 29.55 8.08
C PHE A 766 17.03 29.84 6.58
N THR A 767 16.74 31.08 6.21
CA THR A 767 16.51 31.49 4.82
C THR A 767 17.47 32.61 4.46
N ASN A 768 18.29 32.42 3.42
CA ASN A 768 19.06 33.50 2.81
C ASN A 768 18.47 33.79 1.45
N SER A 769 18.22 35.07 1.14
CA SER A 769 17.65 35.46 -0.14
C SER A 769 18.45 36.57 -0.80
N VAL A 770 18.45 36.55 -2.13
CA VAL A 770 18.86 37.66 -2.98
C VAL A 770 17.67 37.99 -3.86
N GLN A 771 17.22 39.24 -3.80
CA GLN A 771 16.18 39.76 -4.65
C GLN A 771 16.78 40.84 -5.55
N ALA A 772 16.57 40.70 -6.85
CA ALA A 772 16.95 41.68 -7.84
C ALA A 772 15.69 42.25 -8.49
N LYS A 773 15.62 43.57 -8.60
CA LYS A 773 14.56 44.29 -9.29
C LYS A 773 15.21 45.36 -10.15
N PHE A 774 14.92 45.33 -11.45
CA PHE A 774 15.40 46.33 -12.38
C PHE A 774 14.26 46.74 -13.29
N GLU A 775 13.83 47.99 -13.19
CA GLU A 775 12.77 48.56 -14.02
C GLU A 775 13.29 49.79 -14.76
N GLY A 776 13.20 49.72 -16.09
CA GLY A 776 13.56 50.78 -17.00
C GLY A 776 12.33 51.55 -17.47
N LEU A 777 12.51 52.85 -17.59
CA LEU A 777 11.57 53.77 -18.19
C LEU A 777 12.18 54.34 -19.47
N SER A 778 11.43 54.34 -20.56
CA SER A 778 11.76 55.10 -21.76
C SER A 778 10.74 56.23 -21.90
N LEU A 779 11.15 57.45 -21.58
CA LEU A 779 10.35 58.65 -21.81
C LEU A 779 10.69 59.23 -23.17
N LEU A 780 9.68 59.46 -24.01
CA LEU A 780 9.82 60.45 -25.08
C LEU A 780 9.66 61.83 -24.44
N ASP A 781 10.75 62.57 -24.33
CA ASP A 781 10.67 63.97 -23.94
C ASP A 781 10.09 64.77 -25.11
N GLU A 782 8.85 65.27 -24.97
CA GLU A 782 8.16 66.02 -26.02
C GLU A 782 8.92 67.28 -26.45
N SER A 783 9.73 67.86 -25.55
CA SER A 783 10.46 69.09 -25.82
C SER A 783 11.74 68.85 -26.65
N SER A 784 12.42 67.74 -26.43
CA SER A 784 13.69 67.41 -27.09
C SER A 784 13.58 66.35 -28.19
N LYS A 785 12.44 65.64 -28.28
CA LYS A 785 12.23 64.42 -29.09
C LYS A 785 13.25 63.31 -28.81
N GLN A 786 14.05 63.41 -27.73
CA GLN A 786 15.00 62.39 -27.35
C GLN A 786 14.32 61.39 -26.41
N THR A 787 14.58 60.11 -26.63
CA THR A 787 14.21 59.05 -25.69
C THR A 787 15.14 59.14 -24.49
N LYS A 788 14.65 59.64 -23.35
CA LYS A 788 15.38 59.62 -22.09
C LYS A 788 15.10 58.29 -21.41
N PHE A 789 16.12 57.46 -21.28
CA PHE A 789 16.05 56.30 -20.42
C PHE A 789 16.22 56.77 -18.97
N THR A 790 15.37 56.31 -18.08
CA THR A 790 15.47 56.58 -16.65
C THR A 790 15.21 55.27 -15.91
N GLU A 791 16.03 54.93 -14.93
CA GLU A 791 15.82 53.74 -14.10
C GLU A 791 14.76 54.09 -13.06
N SER A 792 13.61 53.42 -13.12
CA SER A 792 12.52 53.66 -12.18
C SER A 792 12.70 52.85 -10.90
N GLN A 793 13.34 51.68 -10.96
CA GLN A 793 13.69 50.86 -9.80
C GLN A 793 14.96 50.07 -10.10
N ASP A 794 15.86 50.02 -9.12
CA ASP A 794 17.15 49.36 -9.24
C ASP A 794 17.56 48.80 -7.88
N ASP A 795 16.88 47.74 -7.44
CA ASP A 795 17.02 47.20 -6.10
C ASP A 795 17.75 45.84 -6.12
N LEU A 796 18.77 45.72 -5.28
CA LEU A 796 19.47 44.49 -4.97
C LEU A 796 19.42 44.26 -3.45
N VAL A 797 18.48 43.42 -3.03
CA VAL A 797 18.20 43.15 -1.62
C VAL A 797 18.77 41.80 -1.23
N PHE A 798 19.64 41.79 -0.22
CA PHE A 798 20.11 40.59 0.46
C PHE A 798 19.35 40.45 1.77
N SER A 799 18.79 39.28 2.06
CA SER A 799 18.13 39.03 3.34
C SER A 799 18.56 37.71 3.97
N SER A 800 18.63 37.69 5.30
CA SER A 800 18.88 36.48 6.08
C SER A 800 17.85 36.43 7.20
N GLU A 801 17.11 35.32 7.29
CA GLU A 801 16.04 35.13 8.25
C GLU A 801 16.23 33.82 9.01
N MET A 802 16.13 33.87 10.33
CA MET A 802 16.18 32.74 11.24
C MET A 802 14.86 32.66 12.00
N GLN A 803 14.19 31.50 11.97
CA GLN A 803 12.93 31.21 12.66
C GLN A 803 13.10 30.03 13.61
N LEU A 804 12.72 30.16 14.87
CA LEU A 804 12.90 29.13 15.91
C LEU A 804 11.55 28.49 16.28
N HIS A 805 11.35 27.21 15.97
CA HIS A 805 10.09 26.50 16.22
C HIS A 805 9.99 25.97 17.66
N LEU A 806 9.92 26.88 18.64
CA LEU A 806 10.00 26.54 20.07
C LEU A 806 8.65 26.42 20.77
N PHE A 807 7.61 27.09 20.27
CA PHE A 807 6.35 27.26 20.99
C PHE A 807 5.13 26.91 20.14
N GLU A 808 4.26 26.06 20.69
CA GLU A 808 2.94 25.74 20.15
C GLU A 808 1.88 26.09 21.18
N PHE A 809 0.86 26.85 20.79
CA PHE A 809 -0.21 27.27 21.69
C PHE A 809 -1.57 26.80 21.17
N PRO A 810 -2.39 26.12 21.99
CA PRO A 810 -3.76 25.81 21.60
C PRO A 810 -4.61 27.09 21.62
N MET A 811 -5.16 27.50 20.49
CA MET A 811 -6.06 28.64 20.35
C MET A 811 -7.24 28.28 19.43
N PHE A 812 -8.48 28.50 19.90
CA PHE A 812 -9.71 28.14 19.17
C PHE A 812 -9.80 26.66 18.74
N GLY A 813 -9.26 25.76 19.57
CA GLY A 813 -9.25 24.31 19.28
C GLY A 813 -8.26 23.91 18.17
N LYS A 814 -7.37 24.81 17.74
CA LYS A 814 -6.26 24.52 16.83
C LYS A 814 -4.94 24.89 17.49
N GLU A 815 -3.89 24.11 17.22
CA GLU A 815 -2.53 24.45 17.63
C GLU A 815 -2.00 25.54 16.69
N ILE A 816 -1.84 26.76 17.20
CA ILE A 816 -1.18 27.86 16.50
C ILE A 816 0.26 27.91 17.00
N GLN A 817 1.21 27.71 16.08
CA GLN A 817 2.63 27.89 16.37
C GLN A 817 2.96 29.38 16.34
N LEU A 818 3.62 29.87 17.37
CA LEU A 818 4.13 31.24 17.44
C LEU A 818 5.66 31.16 17.43
N ILE A 819 6.26 31.60 16.35
CA ILE A 819 7.64 31.31 16.02
C ILE A 819 8.46 32.60 16.18
N PRO A 820 9.36 32.71 17.16
CA PRO A 820 10.35 33.78 17.20
C PRO A 820 11.16 33.82 15.91
N TYR A 821 11.38 35.00 15.36
CA TYR A 821 12.24 35.18 14.20
C TYR A 821 13.15 36.40 14.33
N LEU A 822 14.28 36.31 13.63
CA LEU A 822 15.25 37.37 13.43
C LEU A 822 15.51 37.49 11.93
N GLU A 823 15.28 38.66 11.36
CA GLU A 823 15.51 38.98 9.96
C GLU A 823 16.54 40.11 9.85
N GLY A 824 17.53 39.98 8.99
CA GLY A 824 18.45 41.04 8.59
C GLY A 824 18.32 41.27 7.08
N ILE A 825 18.21 42.51 6.66
CA ILE A 825 18.02 42.93 5.27
C ILE A 825 19.06 43.99 4.94
N TYR A 826 19.85 43.75 3.91
CA TYR A 826 20.75 44.73 3.32
C TYR A 826 20.24 45.10 1.94
N ASP A 827 19.87 46.36 1.77
CA ASP A 827 19.29 46.91 0.55
C ASP A 827 20.28 47.87 -0.12
N THR A 828 20.51 47.64 -1.42
CA THR A 828 21.45 48.41 -2.25
C THR A 828 20.97 48.44 -3.69
N GLU A 829 21.70 49.13 -4.58
CA GLU A 829 21.36 49.31 -5.99
C GLU A 829 22.47 48.79 -6.92
N PHE A 830 22.13 48.36 -8.13
CA PHE A 830 23.13 47.88 -9.10
C PHE A 830 23.98 49.04 -9.61
N THR A 831 23.32 50.17 -9.86
CA THR A 831 23.87 51.39 -10.42
C THR A 831 23.49 52.58 -9.54
N PRO A 832 24.45 53.48 -9.26
CA PRO A 832 24.13 54.66 -8.49
C PRO A 832 23.19 55.58 -9.27
N THR A 833 22.12 56.07 -8.63
CA THR A 833 21.20 57.03 -9.27
C THR A 833 21.93 58.30 -9.72
N VAL A 834 21.62 58.79 -10.92
CA VAL A 834 22.19 60.04 -11.46
C VAL A 834 21.15 61.15 -11.35
N LYS A 835 21.53 62.28 -10.75
CA LYS A 835 20.65 63.45 -10.69
C LYS A 835 20.38 63.98 -12.10
N PRO A 836 19.11 64.05 -12.55
CA PRO A 836 18.79 64.47 -13.91
C PRO A 836 19.32 65.85 -14.27
N ASP A 837 19.30 66.78 -13.30
CA ASP A 837 19.60 68.20 -13.52
C ASP A 837 21.11 68.49 -13.51
N THR A 838 21.86 67.79 -12.66
CA THR A 838 23.29 68.05 -12.46
C THR A 838 24.20 67.01 -13.11
N GLN A 839 23.64 65.90 -13.60
CA GLN A 839 24.39 64.73 -14.10
C GLN A 839 25.40 64.17 -13.09
N THR A 840 25.28 64.52 -11.81
CA THR A 840 26.14 64.00 -10.75
C THR A 840 25.58 62.69 -10.22
N THR A 841 26.45 61.70 -10.07
CA THR A 841 26.16 60.41 -9.46
C THR A 841 25.91 60.56 -7.95
N ASN A 842 24.77 60.06 -7.47
CA ASN A 842 24.51 59.94 -6.03
C ASN A 842 25.35 58.80 -5.43
N PRO A 843 25.68 58.86 -4.13
CA PRO A 843 26.24 57.69 -3.46
C PRO A 843 25.25 56.53 -3.52
N ARG A 844 25.78 55.31 -3.67
CA ARG A 844 24.93 54.12 -3.77
C ARG A 844 24.02 53.98 -2.57
N GLN A 845 22.76 53.60 -2.78
CA GLN A 845 21.90 53.16 -1.68
C GLN A 845 22.58 52.02 -0.91
N ALA A 846 22.61 52.16 0.41
CA ALA A 846 23.15 51.16 1.32
C ALA A 846 22.39 51.29 2.64
N GLU A 847 21.38 50.44 2.81
CA GLU A 847 20.56 50.39 4.01
C GLU A 847 20.70 49.00 4.66
N LEU A 848 20.93 48.97 5.97
CA LEU A 848 20.82 47.75 6.77
C LEU A 848 19.62 47.88 7.69
N SER A 849 18.68 46.95 7.59
CA SER A 849 17.58 46.82 8.53
C SER A 849 17.57 45.44 9.20
N GLY A 850 17.04 45.39 10.41
CA GLY A 850 16.89 44.17 11.19
C GLY A 850 15.54 44.15 11.88
N VAL A 851 14.90 42.99 11.94
CA VAL A 851 13.62 42.81 12.62
C VAL A 851 13.71 41.61 13.56
N ALA A 852 13.40 41.82 14.84
CA ALA A 852 13.27 40.76 15.82
C ALA A 852 11.82 40.70 16.29
N GLY A 853 11.18 39.54 16.15
CA GLY A 853 9.74 39.46 16.35
C GLY A 853 9.18 38.05 16.41
N LEU A 854 7.88 37.95 16.17
CA LEU A 854 7.10 36.72 16.17
C LEU A 854 6.43 36.55 14.80
N THR A 855 6.41 35.32 14.31
CA THR A 855 5.69 34.93 13.10
C THR A 855 4.69 33.82 13.38
N ILE A 856 3.53 33.87 12.74
CA ILE A 856 2.59 32.75 12.64
C ILE A 856 2.89 32.05 11.30
N PRO A 857 3.15 30.74 11.28
CA PRO A 857 3.54 30.03 10.07
C PRO A 857 2.41 29.93 9.06
N ALA A 858 2.80 29.56 7.83
CA ALA A 858 1.90 29.45 6.69
C ALA A 858 0.80 28.41 6.90
N GLY A 859 -0.45 28.87 6.86
CA GLY A 859 -1.63 28.07 6.63
C GLY A 859 -2.04 27.98 5.15
N PRO A 860 -3.22 27.41 4.87
CA PRO A 860 -3.75 27.31 3.51
C PRO A 860 -3.94 28.68 2.85
N VAL A 861 -4.42 29.66 3.63
CA VAL A 861 -4.79 31.01 3.17
C VAL A 861 -3.81 32.08 3.67
N LEU A 862 -3.60 32.17 4.98
CA LEU A 862 -2.58 33.06 5.57
C LEU A 862 -1.20 32.44 5.39
N LYS A 863 -0.33 33.02 4.57
CA LYS A 863 1.02 32.50 4.29
C LYS A 863 2.07 32.95 5.29
N ALA A 864 1.95 34.17 5.78
CA ALA A 864 2.78 34.65 6.88
C ALA A 864 2.07 35.80 7.59
N PHE A 865 2.25 35.85 8.89
CA PHE A 865 1.96 37.03 9.68
C PHE A 865 3.18 37.28 10.55
N LYS A 866 3.86 38.40 10.38
CA LYS A 866 5.06 38.77 11.12
C LYS A 866 4.84 40.10 11.81
N THR A 867 5.27 40.19 13.05
CA THR A 867 5.30 41.47 13.79
C THR A 867 6.54 41.51 14.66
N GLY A 868 7.15 42.68 14.82
CA GLY A 868 8.39 42.79 15.59
C GLY A 868 8.93 44.21 15.73
N LEU A 869 10.00 44.31 16.50
CA LEU A 869 10.81 45.53 16.62
C LEU A 869 11.74 45.61 15.42
N ALA A 870 11.74 46.76 14.74
CA ALA A 870 12.57 47.05 13.59
C ALA A 870 13.71 47.99 13.99
N LEU A 871 14.90 47.74 13.49
CA LEU A 871 16.04 48.63 13.55
C LEU A 871 16.52 48.90 12.13
N ARG A 872 16.85 50.16 11.82
CA ARG A 872 17.32 50.57 10.49
C ARG A 872 18.54 51.48 10.60
N ARG A 873 19.52 51.27 9.72
CA ARG A 873 20.70 52.12 9.53
C ARG A 873 20.84 52.43 8.05
N ASP A 874 20.64 53.70 7.70
CA ASP A 874 21.01 54.22 6.37
C ASP A 874 22.47 54.71 6.42
N PHE A 875 23.35 54.05 5.65
CA PHE A 875 24.77 54.42 5.61
C PHE A 875 25.05 55.74 4.89
N ASN A 876 24.09 56.24 4.09
CA ASN A 876 24.21 57.52 3.41
C ASN A 876 23.89 58.73 4.29
N VAL A 877 23.31 58.50 5.47
CA VAL A 877 23.04 59.53 6.47
C VAL A 877 23.88 59.24 7.72
N PRO A 878 24.88 60.07 8.05
CA PRO A 878 25.70 59.87 9.25
C PRO A 878 24.83 59.77 10.51
N ASN A 879 25.12 58.79 11.37
CA ASN A 879 24.46 58.57 12.66
C ASN A 879 22.92 58.36 12.63
N ASN A 880 22.33 58.08 11.46
CA ASN A 880 20.92 57.73 11.34
C ASN A 880 20.66 56.26 11.71
N ILE A 881 20.44 55.98 13.00
CA ILE A 881 19.88 54.71 13.48
C ILE A 881 18.43 54.98 13.87
N GLU A 882 17.52 54.18 13.35
CA GLU A 882 16.09 54.34 13.57
C GLU A 882 15.52 53.06 14.20
N LEU A 883 14.71 53.25 15.25
CA LEU A 883 13.96 52.20 15.92
C LEU A 883 12.49 52.28 15.50
N GLY A 884 11.85 51.15 15.28
CA GLY A 884 10.47 51.12 14.82
C GLY A 884 9.74 49.81 15.11
N LEU A 885 8.54 49.72 14.57
CA LEU A 885 7.70 48.54 14.54
C LEU A 885 7.54 48.08 13.10
N ASN A 886 7.58 46.76 12.89
CA ASN A 886 7.29 46.15 11.60
C ASN A 886 6.09 45.21 11.74
N PHE A 887 5.20 45.25 10.77
CA PHE A 887 4.04 44.38 10.62
C PHE A 887 3.98 43.91 9.17
N LYS A 888 3.95 42.61 8.95
CA LYS A 888 3.87 42.02 7.62
C LYS A 888 2.83 40.92 7.56
N LEU A 889 2.00 40.96 6.52
CA LEU A 889 0.91 40.01 6.27
C LEU A 889 0.99 39.53 4.83
N ASP A 890 1.21 38.23 4.65
CA ASP A 890 1.14 37.55 3.36
C ASP A 890 -0.09 36.65 3.32
N HIS A 891 -0.95 36.86 2.34
CA HIS A 891 -2.23 36.17 2.15
C HIS A 891 -2.31 35.63 0.71
N ASP A 892 -2.80 34.40 0.56
CA ASP A 892 -2.90 33.72 -0.74
C ASP A 892 -4.16 32.85 -0.76
N TYR A 893 -5.19 33.35 -1.43
CA TYR A 893 -6.49 32.73 -1.48
C TYR A 893 -6.72 32.05 -2.84
N PRO A 894 -6.91 30.73 -2.90
CA PRO A 894 -7.24 30.04 -4.15
C PRO A 894 -8.70 30.32 -4.51
N LEU A 895 -8.94 31.09 -5.57
CA LEU A 895 -10.29 31.33 -6.11
C LEU A 895 -10.77 30.13 -6.94
N THR A 896 -9.87 29.52 -7.72
CA THR A 896 -10.09 28.27 -8.46
C THR A 896 -8.83 27.41 -8.42
N SER A 897 -8.81 26.28 -9.13
CA SER A 897 -7.59 25.47 -9.30
C SER A 897 -6.48 26.21 -10.06
N ALA A 898 -6.85 27.12 -10.97
CA ALA A 898 -5.93 27.88 -11.82
C ALA A 898 -5.79 29.36 -11.41
N LEU A 899 -6.71 29.92 -10.62
CA LEU A 899 -6.73 31.32 -10.25
C LEU A 899 -6.48 31.51 -8.75
N ARG A 900 -5.52 32.36 -8.40
CA ARG A 900 -5.18 32.70 -7.01
C ARG A 900 -5.14 34.20 -6.81
N TRP A 901 -5.52 34.65 -5.62
CA TRP A 901 -5.43 36.04 -5.20
C TRP A 901 -4.42 36.18 -4.06
N ASN A 902 -3.29 36.81 -4.36
CA ASN A 902 -2.18 37.05 -3.46
C ASN A 902 -2.21 38.49 -2.94
N ASN A 903 -2.05 38.68 -1.64
CA ASN A 903 -1.91 39.99 -1.02
C ASN A 903 -0.70 39.98 -0.09
N THR A 904 0.17 40.96 -0.23
CA THR A 904 1.27 41.22 0.71
C THR A 904 1.10 42.63 1.24
N LEU A 905 0.97 42.78 2.55
CA LEU A 905 0.93 44.07 3.25
C LEU A 905 2.15 44.15 4.18
N ASP A 906 2.99 45.15 4.00
CA ASP A 906 4.19 45.42 4.79
C ASP A 906 4.07 46.84 5.34
N PHE A 907 3.90 46.95 6.65
CA PHE A 907 3.69 48.19 7.39
C PHE A 907 4.86 48.40 8.35
N LYS A 908 5.51 49.55 8.24
CA LYS A 908 6.62 49.96 9.11
C LYS A 908 6.34 51.32 9.70
N TYR A 909 6.64 51.47 10.98
CA TYR A 909 6.57 52.74 11.69
C TYR A 909 7.87 52.98 12.45
N TYR A 910 8.63 53.99 12.06
CA TYR A 910 9.88 54.41 12.69
C TYR A 910 9.65 55.60 13.62
N LEU A 911 10.16 55.50 14.84
CA LEU A 911 10.06 56.55 15.85
C LEU A 911 10.88 57.79 15.43
N PRO A 912 10.45 59.00 15.81
CA PRO A 912 11.25 60.21 15.66
C PRO A 912 12.61 60.09 16.36
N SER A 913 13.64 60.66 15.73
CA SER A 913 15.03 60.69 16.16
C SER A 913 15.62 62.09 15.96
N PRO A 914 16.55 62.56 16.81
CA PRO A 914 17.23 63.85 16.62
C PRO A 914 17.96 64.01 15.28
N ASN A 915 18.26 62.90 14.60
CA ASN A 915 18.97 62.89 13.32
C ASN A 915 18.02 62.81 12.10
N ASP A 916 16.70 62.89 12.32
CA ASP A 916 15.72 62.88 11.23
C ASP A 916 15.87 64.14 10.36
N ASN A 917 15.74 63.96 9.04
CA ASN A 917 15.77 65.03 8.05
C ASN A 917 14.58 64.92 7.08
N SER A 918 14.51 65.76 6.05
CA SER A 918 13.41 65.76 5.08
C SER A 918 13.29 64.48 4.22
N SER A 919 14.29 63.58 4.27
CA SER A 919 14.22 62.25 3.63
C SER A 919 13.72 61.15 4.58
N SER A 920 13.64 61.42 5.90
CA SER A 920 13.26 60.44 6.92
C SER A 920 11.75 60.18 6.92
N LEU A 921 11.37 58.99 6.45
CA LEU A 921 10.00 58.48 6.52
C LEU A 921 9.69 57.89 7.90
N GLY A 922 8.56 58.28 8.48
CA GLY A 922 8.05 57.78 9.75
C GLY A 922 7.11 56.60 9.56
N LEU A 923 6.15 56.72 8.64
CA LEU A 923 5.24 55.65 8.26
C LEU A 923 5.55 55.21 6.83
N ILE A 924 5.65 53.89 6.64
CA ILE A 924 5.80 53.25 5.33
C ILE A 924 4.81 52.10 5.28
N THR A 925 4.01 52.01 4.23
CA THR A 925 3.09 50.90 4.03
C THR A 925 3.10 50.49 2.57
N GLN A 926 3.48 49.25 2.29
CA GLN A 926 3.39 48.66 0.96
C GLN A 926 2.30 47.60 0.94
N TRP A 927 1.37 47.71 0.01
CA TRP A 927 0.32 46.72 -0.23
C TRP A 927 0.34 46.26 -1.69
N VAL A 928 0.76 45.01 -1.91
CA VAL A 928 0.75 44.36 -3.21
C VAL A 928 -0.43 43.40 -3.27
N SER A 929 -1.41 43.68 -4.12
CA SER A 929 -2.53 42.78 -4.44
C SER A 929 -2.34 42.23 -5.85
N ALA A 930 -2.37 40.91 -6.03
CA ALA A 930 -2.09 40.26 -7.30
C ALA A 930 -3.03 39.08 -7.58
N MET A 931 -3.55 39.00 -8.80
CA MET A 931 -4.24 37.84 -9.35
C MET A 931 -3.24 37.03 -10.16
N LYS A 932 -3.02 35.76 -9.79
CA LYS A 932 -2.16 34.82 -10.51
C LYS A 932 -3.02 33.77 -11.22
N VAL A 933 -2.91 33.69 -12.54
CA VAL A 933 -3.50 32.64 -13.38
C VAL A 933 -2.41 31.65 -13.74
N SER A 934 -2.46 30.44 -13.19
CA SER A 934 -1.53 29.35 -13.49
C SER A 934 -1.68 28.92 -14.95
N LEU A 935 -0.62 29.09 -15.73
CA LEU A 935 -0.50 28.57 -17.10
C LEU A 935 0.11 27.17 -17.08
N THR A 936 1.03 26.93 -16.15
CA THR A 936 1.59 25.62 -15.79
C THR A 936 1.74 25.54 -14.26
N ASP A 937 2.30 24.44 -13.73
CA ASP A 937 2.60 24.31 -12.28
C ASP A 937 3.57 25.39 -11.77
N ASN A 938 4.46 25.90 -12.64
CA ASN A 938 5.52 26.85 -12.26
C ASN A 938 5.41 28.20 -12.99
N LEU A 939 4.57 28.32 -14.03
CA LEU A 939 4.40 29.55 -14.81
C LEU A 939 3.01 30.13 -14.59
N SER A 940 2.92 31.43 -14.32
CA SER A 940 1.65 32.13 -14.13
C SER A 940 1.62 33.48 -14.82
N LEU A 941 0.44 33.87 -15.29
CA LEU A 941 0.13 35.26 -15.64
C LEU A 941 -0.29 36.00 -14.36
N ARG A 942 0.39 37.09 -14.06
CA ARG A 942 0.19 37.90 -12.86
C ARG A 942 -0.33 39.27 -13.25
N ILE A 943 -1.50 39.64 -12.71
CA ILE A 943 -2.05 41.00 -12.79
C ILE A 943 -1.99 41.58 -11.38
N PHE A 944 -1.36 42.73 -11.17
CA PHE A 944 -1.12 43.25 -9.83
C PHE A 944 -1.33 44.75 -9.68
N ALA A 945 -1.62 45.15 -8.45
CA ALA A 945 -1.61 46.51 -7.95
C ALA A 945 -0.65 46.59 -6.76
N ASP A 946 0.33 47.49 -6.80
CA ASP A 946 1.29 47.77 -5.72
C ASP A 946 1.07 49.20 -5.23
N ALA A 947 0.41 49.34 -4.08
CA ALA A 947 0.13 50.60 -3.43
C ALA A 947 1.18 50.88 -2.35
N TYR A 948 1.81 52.05 -2.41
CA TYR A 948 2.86 52.48 -1.50
C TYR A 948 2.43 53.78 -0.79
N LEU A 949 2.11 53.69 0.49
CA LEU A 949 1.74 54.82 1.34
C LEU A 949 2.91 55.21 2.23
N PHE A 950 3.11 56.51 2.42
CA PHE A 950 4.23 57.01 3.21
C PHE A 950 3.90 58.33 3.90
N GLN A 951 4.55 58.58 5.03
CA GLN A 951 4.47 59.84 5.76
C GLN A 951 5.85 60.13 6.37
N GLY A 952 6.37 61.34 6.18
CA GLY A 952 7.61 61.79 6.80
C GLY A 952 7.49 62.08 8.29
N LYS A 953 8.63 62.13 8.99
CA LYS A 953 8.68 62.38 10.44
C LYS A 953 8.62 63.87 10.82
N LEU A 954 9.10 64.74 9.93
CA LEU A 954 9.12 66.19 10.16
C LEU A 954 7.79 66.85 9.78
N PRO A 955 7.42 67.99 10.40
CA PRO A 955 6.21 68.73 10.03
C PRO A 955 6.11 69.06 8.53
N SER A 956 7.23 69.41 7.89
CA SER A 956 7.30 69.71 6.45
C SER A 956 6.98 68.52 5.56
N THR A 957 7.17 67.30 6.07
CA THR A 957 6.93 66.03 5.38
C THR A 957 5.83 65.21 6.05
N SER A 958 4.98 65.83 6.88
CA SER A 958 3.99 65.12 7.69
C SER A 958 2.70 64.77 6.93
N GLN A 959 2.55 65.21 5.69
CA GLN A 959 1.34 64.98 4.89
C GLN A 959 1.36 63.59 4.25
N LEU A 960 0.34 62.76 4.45
CA LEU A 960 0.30 61.43 3.85
C LEU A 960 0.46 61.49 2.31
N GLY A 961 1.44 60.75 1.79
CA GLY A 961 1.65 60.53 0.36
C GLY A 961 1.31 59.10 -0.07
N ALA A 962 1.02 58.91 -1.35
CA ALA A 962 0.68 57.60 -1.90
C ALA A 962 1.15 57.47 -3.35
N SER A 963 1.56 56.27 -3.75
CA SER A 963 1.71 55.89 -5.16
C SER A 963 1.11 54.52 -5.42
N VAL A 964 0.63 54.30 -6.64
CA VAL A 964 0.03 53.04 -7.07
C VAL A 964 0.64 52.62 -8.39
N ILE A 965 1.12 51.38 -8.45
CA ILE A 965 1.61 50.74 -9.67
C ILE A 965 0.62 49.67 -10.07
N LEU A 966 0.12 49.75 -11.31
CA LEU A 966 -0.71 48.70 -11.90
C LEU A 966 0.10 48.00 -12.97
N GLY A 967 0.18 46.68 -12.93
CA GLY A 967 1.00 45.93 -13.87
C GLY A 967 0.49 44.56 -14.22
N VAL A 968 1.01 44.05 -15.33
CA VAL A 968 0.87 42.67 -15.76
C VAL A 968 2.26 42.08 -15.95
N GLY A 969 2.42 40.79 -15.68
CA GLY A 969 3.66 40.08 -16.01
C GLY A 969 3.51 38.57 -16.02
N LEU A 970 4.51 37.91 -16.57
CA LEU A 970 4.64 36.46 -16.51
C LEU A 970 5.59 36.13 -15.37
N ALA A 971 5.17 35.31 -14.42
CA ALA A 971 5.95 34.93 -13.26
C ALA A 971 6.27 33.44 -13.26
N TYR A 972 7.53 33.09 -13.04
CA TYR A 972 7.99 31.72 -12.83
C TYR A 972 8.38 31.50 -11.36
N ASP A 973 7.77 30.49 -10.74
CA ASP A 973 7.95 30.10 -9.34
C ASP A 973 8.35 28.61 -9.28
N ARG A 974 9.52 28.27 -8.70
CA ARG A 974 9.96 26.88 -8.52
C ARG A 974 10.66 26.67 -7.19
N LEU A 975 10.34 25.59 -6.50
CA LEU A 975 11.12 25.08 -5.37
C LEU A 975 11.94 23.88 -5.83
N TRP A 976 13.27 23.99 -5.72
CA TRP A 976 14.21 22.92 -6.03
C TRP A 976 14.82 22.35 -4.75
N LYS A 977 14.87 21.02 -4.62
CA LYS A 977 15.45 20.32 -3.47
C LYS A 977 16.70 19.54 -3.88
N PRO A 978 17.92 20.04 -3.67
CA PRO A 978 19.14 19.43 -4.18
C PRO A 978 19.35 17.96 -3.77
N GLY A 979 18.84 17.53 -2.61
CA GLY A 979 18.91 16.13 -2.17
C GLY A 979 17.99 15.16 -2.93
N TYR A 980 16.94 15.69 -3.56
CA TYR A 980 15.88 14.91 -4.21
C TYR A 980 15.73 15.19 -5.71
N GLU A 981 16.27 16.29 -6.21
CA GLU A 981 16.12 16.74 -7.60
C GLU A 981 17.47 17.10 -8.22
N SER A 982 17.69 16.73 -9.48
CA SER A 982 18.79 17.28 -10.28
C SER A 982 18.47 18.72 -10.68
N ILE A 983 19.48 19.60 -10.80
CA ILE A 983 19.31 20.95 -11.38
C ILE A 983 18.88 20.85 -12.85
N PHE A 984 19.43 19.85 -13.57
CA PHE A 984 19.30 19.65 -15.01
C PHE A 984 18.59 18.34 -15.35
#